data_AF-A0A9P3MLX8-F1
#
_entry.id   AF-A0A9P3MLX8-F1
#
_cell.length_a   1.000
_cell.length_b   1.000
_cell.length_c   1.000
_cell.angle_alpha   90.00
_cell.angle_beta   90.00
_cell.angle_gamma   90.00
#
_symmetry.space_group_name_H-M   'P 1'
#
loop_
_entity.id
_entity.type
_entity.pdbx_description
1 polymer ?
#
loop_
_entity_poly.entity_id
_entity_poly.type
_entity_poly.pdbx_seq_one_letter_code
_entity_poly.pdbx_strand_id
1 'polypeptide(L)'
;MAPPAASSGPVGTVRFKYATEQQVQQWRTSPDLIATAAVDSPLRFIYELCWTVVHGDLPPSRIPAALQSAGLSLPPSTSPDAAAAADAADGPAADQRAADQQQSPPAPDVPSLLADTVAQLAFEVSGQTELRRRLVELTKWLASNGVVTPRMFQDRCEAKLLWEAELIKMEPSELKKKCVRVNTRLVYTQTKFNLLREDSEGYAKLITILSQKGPLGLNSRSANAVVDAVKSLIGLFDLDPNRVFDIVLDCYEMQPTNTAFLHLVKLFPEAHAPQILGFKFSYYHRLMAAAAAGTKGGVAGGKEGGGNSKGGANGEKGSVGKGGAGGAGTGRGPAGEGADGDGGEKGGGGSGSEGRIPDSLFVLAANCIKTHVVELAALYPFLDPPDEEAEERSKELNAQRIADVNRIGKINLAATGRDLTDDPQPADVSIDLYGAVDAEESAAAKGWGEAESNDKMRLLKALLLVDDWPHARQLLEHLKPLHPVAHPPICAALCSLISRAIAPAYNTVHPSYLLKGKAPAADTTALPNLPTSPASDADVEMAEAGFADGAARGRRKGERVREEERDGEVEGEKDRGGVGRGEVESRGGGLRLPGRVFEMLRYLGAFLYQDTILLQKLCKVLKADLLQARSAAAVAVTSAASAGSSAPAVSVAAVAANASAPAALCNGPSLSAPTAAAATTANGPIPSESNDASIAVPDASASTAAATAAAVATAAAAAAKEVEGRVIEALEVALLPALQAVVANPPVCMQLWELLSCIPFHERYRLYGEWERDNESNPLVLAARQIARLDTRRTLKRLAKENLKPTGRLLAKLAHSNPITVLRTIVVQVEAYKEMIPPVVDAFKYFNQLEFDMLEYVVIERLALPRSTIKDDGLNIADWLQCLATFWGSVCKKYPLLELRGLLSYVVNRLHGGEAVELVLLQELMEQMAGIETSENLTEEQLEALAGETR
;
A
#
# COMPACT_ATOMS: atom_id res chain seq x y z
N MET A 1 -39.18 -66.40 2.56
CA MET A 1 -40.65 -66.38 2.46
C MET A 1 -40.98 -66.13 0.99
N ALA A 2 -41.46 -67.16 0.30
CA ALA A 2 -41.80 -67.08 -1.13
C ALA A 2 -42.99 -66.13 -1.35
N PRO A 3 -43.08 -65.39 -2.47
CA PRO A 3 -44.27 -64.62 -2.80
C PRO A 3 -45.43 -65.58 -3.11
N PRO A 4 -46.66 -65.30 -2.63
CA PRO A 4 -47.80 -66.13 -2.95
C PRO A 4 -48.18 -65.99 -4.42
N ALA A 5 -48.60 -67.10 -5.00
CA ALA A 5 -48.99 -67.26 -6.39
C ALA A 5 -50.13 -66.31 -6.79
N ALA A 6 -49.98 -65.73 -7.98
CA ALA A 6 -51.02 -64.96 -8.66
C ALA A 6 -52.22 -65.87 -8.96
N SER A 7 -53.31 -65.71 -8.21
CA SER A 7 -54.63 -66.19 -8.61
C SER A 7 -55.31 -65.11 -9.45
N SER A 8 -55.30 -65.29 -10.77
CA SER A 8 -56.17 -64.58 -11.69
C SER A 8 -57.62 -65.02 -11.46
N GLY A 9 -58.35 -64.27 -10.62
CA GLY A 9 -59.81 -64.31 -10.55
C GLY A 9 -60.39 -63.06 -11.23
N PRO A 10 -61.53 -63.15 -11.92
CA PRO A 10 -62.14 -61.99 -12.56
C PRO A 10 -62.56 -60.97 -11.49
N VAL A 11 -62.19 -59.71 -11.72
CA VAL A 11 -62.61 -58.56 -10.92
C VAL A 11 -64.13 -58.62 -10.75
N GLY A 12 -64.59 -58.53 -9.49
CA GLY A 12 -65.99 -58.70 -9.12
C GLY A 12 -66.92 -57.83 -9.95
N THR A 13 -68.01 -58.42 -10.43
CA THR A 13 -69.08 -57.74 -11.15
C THR A 13 -69.63 -56.61 -10.28
N VAL A 14 -69.44 -55.35 -10.68
CA VAL A 14 -70.03 -54.19 -9.98
C VAL A 14 -71.53 -54.41 -9.91
N ARG A 15 -72.09 -54.58 -8.70
CA ARG A 15 -73.54 -54.72 -8.53
C ARG A 15 -74.16 -53.32 -8.63
N PHE A 16 -74.57 -52.94 -9.83
CA PHE A 16 -75.21 -51.66 -10.10
C PHE A 16 -76.50 -51.53 -9.28
N LYS A 17 -76.60 -50.47 -8.47
CA LYS A 17 -77.79 -50.13 -7.69
C LYS A 17 -78.68 -49.15 -8.46
N TYR A 18 -78.09 -48.26 -9.26
CA TYR A 18 -78.78 -47.14 -9.90
C TYR A 18 -78.62 -47.06 -11.42
N ALA A 19 -77.65 -47.76 -12.01
CA ALA A 19 -77.51 -47.90 -13.47
C ALA A 19 -77.84 -49.34 -13.90
N THR A 20 -79.09 -49.78 -13.70
CA THR A 20 -79.54 -51.12 -14.11
C THR A 20 -79.65 -51.23 -15.63
N GLU A 21 -79.61 -52.46 -16.19
CA GLU A 21 -79.72 -52.69 -17.65
C GLU A 21 -80.95 -52.01 -18.27
N GLN A 22 -82.07 -51.96 -17.54
CA GLN A 22 -83.29 -51.28 -17.99
C GLN A 22 -83.12 -49.76 -18.08
N GLN A 23 -82.46 -49.13 -17.10
CA GLN A 23 -82.22 -47.67 -17.09
C GLN A 23 -81.20 -47.26 -18.15
N VAL A 24 -80.14 -48.04 -18.33
CA VAL A 24 -79.15 -47.80 -19.40
C VAL A 24 -79.80 -47.92 -20.78
N GLN A 25 -80.66 -48.92 -21.00
CA GLN A 25 -81.41 -49.06 -22.25
C GLN A 25 -82.37 -47.87 -22.47
N GLN A 26 -83.00 -47.35 -21.42
CA GLN A 26 -83.88 -46.17 -21.48
C GLN A 26 -83.11 -44.89 -21.86
N TRP A 27 -81.96 -44.64 -21.24
CA TRP A 27 -81.10 -43.49 -21.58
C TRP A 27 -80.55 -43.58 -23.02
N ARG A 28 -80.49 -44.77 -23.62
CA ARG A 28 -80.15 -44.97 -25.04
C ARG A 28 -81.30 -44.62 -25.99
N THR A 29 -82.54 -45.04 -25.69
CA THR A 29 -83.66 -45.03 -26.65
C THR A 29 -84.62 -43.85 -26.54
N SER A 30 -84.81 -43.26 -25.36
CA SER A 30 -85.88 -42.28 -25.12
C SER A 30 -85.38 -40.83 -24.96
N PRO A 31 -86.03 -39.83 -25.61
CA PRO A 31 -85.79 -38.42 -25.35
C PRO A 31 -86.60 -37.86 -24.16
N ASP A 32 -87.70 -38.50 -23.78
CA ASP A 32 -88.57 -38.06 -22.67
C ASP A 32 -88.17 -38.73 -21.34
N LEU A 33 -87.91 -37.91 -20.31
CA LEU A 33 -87.40 -38.34 -19.00
C LEU A 33 -88.48 -39.00 -18.13
N ILE A 34 -88.23 -40.22 -17.64
CA ILE A 34 -88.93 -40.80 -16.49
C ILE A 34 -88.03 -40.64 -15.27
N ALA A 35 -88.55 -40.04 -14.19
CA ALA A 35 -87.80 -39.83 -12.96
C ALA A 35 -87.31 -41.16 -12.37
N THR A 36 -86.01 -41.24 -12.09
CA THR A 36 -85.41 -42.37 -11.39
C THR A 36 -85.76 -42.28 -9.90
N ALA A 37 -85.96 -43.41 -9.22
CA ALA A 37 -86.19 -43.41 -7.76
C ALA A 37 -85.08 -42.64 -7.02
N ALA A 38 -85.44 -42.00 -5.89
CA ALA A 38 -84.56 -41.10 -5.13
C ALA A 38 -83.15 -41.69 -4.94
N VAL A 39 -82.13 -40.93 -5.37
CA VAL A 39 -80.74 -41.35 -5.26
C VAL A 39 -80.22 -41.06 -3.86
N ASP A 40 -80.10 -42.09 -3.02
CA ASP A 40 -79.58 -41.96 -1.65
C ASP A 40 -78.09 -41.51 -1.60
N SER A 41 -77.32 -41.71 -2.68
CA SER A 41 -75.90 -41.34 -2.77
C SER A 41 -75.54 -40.85 -4.18
N PRO A 42 -75.45 -39.52 -4.38
CA PRO A 42 -75.07 -38.92 -5.67
C PRO A 42 -73.71 -39.40 -6.19
N LEU A 43 -72.71 -39.57 -5.31
CA LEU A 43 -71.38 -40.04 -5.69
C LEU A 43 -71.42 -41.46 -6.27
N ARG A 44 -72.19 -42.37 -5.66
CA ARG A 44 -72.32 -43.74 -6.15
C ARG A 44 -73.06 -43.80 -7.48
N PHE A 45 -74.09 -42.97 -7.65
CA PHE A 45 -74.79 -42.84 -8.92
C PHE A 45 -73.86 -42.35 -10.03
N ILE A 46 -73.07 -41.29 -9.77
CA ILE A 46 -72.13 -40.72 -10.73
C ILE A 46 -71.03 -41.73 -11.08
N TYR A 47 -70.50 -42.47 -10.10
CA TYR A 47 -69.53 -43.55 -10.37
C TYR A 47 -70.12 -44.64 -11.26
N GLU A 48 -71.32 -45.15 -10.96
CA GLU A 48 -72.00 -46.17 -11.78
C GLU A 48 -72.31 -45.64 -13.21
N LEU A 49 -72.68 -44.37 -13.33
CA LEU A 49 -72.91 -43.69 -14.61
C LEU A 49 -71.61 -43.55 -15.42
N CYS A 50 -70.54 -43.03 -14.84
CA CYS A 50 -69.25 -42.92 -15.52
C CYS A 50 -68.69 -44.30 -15.88
N TRP A 51 -68.87 -45.31 -15.02
CA TRP A 51 -68.47 -46.69 -15.28
C TRP A 51 -69.22 -47.29 -16.48
N THR A 52 -70.54 -47.11 -16.57
CA THR A 52 -71.32 -47.57 -17.75
C THR A 52 -70.91 -46.88 -19.04
N VAL A 53 -70.58 -45.59 -18.99
CA VAL A 53 -70.05 -44.86 -20.17
C VAL A 53 -68.67 -45.38 -20.57
N VAL A 54 -67.77 -45.62 -19.62
CA VAL A 54 -66.42 -46.15 -19.88
C VAL A 54 -66.49 -47.59 -20.43
N HIS A 55 -67.44 -48.40 -19.98
CA HIS A 55 -67.71 -49.74 -20.55
C HIS A 55 -68.37 -49.72 -21.94
N GLY A 56 -68.67 -48.53 -22.47
CA GLY A 56 -69.30 -48.31 -23.78
C GLY A 56 -70.78 -48.63 -23.79
N ASP A 57 -71.38 -48.79 -22.61
CA ASP A 57 -72.80 -49.06 -22.49
C ASP A 57 -73.64 -47.79 -22.64
N LEU A 58 -73.05 -46.60 -22.57
CA LEU A 58 -73.78 -45.35 -22.79
C LEU A 58 -72.87 -44.32 -23.46
N PRO A 59 -73.32 -43.59 -24.50
CA PRO A 59 -72.51 -42.52 -25.06
C PRO A 59 -72.45 -41.32 -24.10
N PRO A 60 -71.31 -40.60 -24.03
CA PRO A 60 -71.13 -39.49 -23.07
C PRO A 60 -72.14 -38.35 -23.25
N SER A 61 -72.72 -38.18 -24.45
CA SER A 61 -73.79 -37.20 -24.73
C SER A 61 -75.07 -37.38 -23.91
N ARG A 62 -75.28 -38.56 -23.29
CA ARG A 62 -76.45 -38.87 -22.48
C ARG A 62 -76.26 -38.62 -20.98
N ILE A 63 -75.05 -38.24 -20.54
CA ILE A 63 -74.75 -37.94 -19.14
C ILE A 63 -75.64 -36.82 -18.56
N PRO A 64 -75.91 -35.69 -19.26
CA PRO A 64 -76.81 -34.67 -18.74
C PRO A 64 -78.25 -35.16 -18.52
N ALA A 65 -78.75 -36.00 -19.44
CA ALA A 65 -80.09 -36.60 -19.32
C ALA A 65 -80.17 -37.60 -18.16
N ALA A 66 -79.11 -38.40 -17.96
CA ALA A 66 -79.01 -39.33 -16.83
C ALA A 66 -78.93 -38.59 -15.48
N LEU A 67 -78.16 -37.51 -15.39
CA LEU A 67 -78.07 -36.66 -14.19
C LEU A 67 -79.40 -35.96 -13.87
N GLN A 68 -80.08 -35.42 -14.89
CA GLN A 68 -81.41 -34.82 -14.75
C GLN A 68 -82.46 -35.85 -14.30
N SER A 69 -82.40 -37.09 -14.80
CA SER A 69 -83.29 -38.18 -14.37
C SER A 69 -83.10 -38.59 -12.90
N ALA A 70 -81.96 -38.24 -12.30
CA ALA A 70 -81.63 -38.48 -10.89
C ALA A 70 -81.86 -37.25 -10.00
N GLY A 71 -82.39 -36.14 -10.54
CA GLY A 71 -82.60 -34.88 -9.80
C GLY A 71 -81.31 -34.10 -9.51
N LEU A 72 -80.21 -34.41 -10.21
CA LEU A 72 -78.93 -33.70 -10.08
C LEU A 72 -78.86 -32.59 -11.13
N SER A 73 -78.92 -31.32 -10.69
CA SER A 73 -78.86 -30.18 -11.61
C SER A 73 -77.42 -29.89 -12.04
N LEU A 74 -77.17 -29.88 -13.34
CA LEU A 74 -75.98 -29.26 -13.91
C LEU A 74 -76.16 -27.73 -13.94
N PRO A 75 -75.09 -26.94 -13.77
CA PRO A 75 -75.17 -25.49 -13.93
C PRO A 75 -75.69 -25.15 -15.34
N PRO A 76 -76.48 -24.06 -15.51
CA PRO A 76 -76.97 -23.66 -16.82
C PRO A 76 -75.79 -23.45 -17.78
N SER A 77 -75.90 -23.96 -19.00
CA SER A 77 -74.88 -23.87 -20.03
C SER A 77 -74.58 -22.41 -20.39
N THR A 78 -73.65 -21.79 -19.67
CA THR A 78 -73.08 -20.50 -20.05
C THR A 78 -72.02 -20.73 -21.12
N SER A 79 -72.03 -19.88 -22.14
CA SER A 79 -71.05 -19.87 -23.22
C SER A 79 -69.61 -19.87 -22.69
N PRO A 80 -68.63 -20.40 -23.46
CA PRO A 80 -67.23 -20.51 -23.04
C PRO A 80 -66.58 -19.17 -22.64
N ASP A 81 -67.16 -18.03 -23.00
CA ASP A 81 -66.64 -16.70 -22.70
C ASP A 81 -66.97 -16.18 -21.28
N ALA A 82 -67.92 -16.79 -20.55
CA ALA A 82 -68.27 -16.35 -19.18
C ALA A 82 -67.38 -16.97 -18.08
N ALA A 83 -66.74 -18.12 -18.35
CA ALA A 83 -65.85 -18.78 -17.39
C ALA A 83 -64.53 -18.01 -17.18
N ALA A 84 -64.10 -17.23 -18.16
CA ALA A 84 -62.91 -16.38 -18.06
C ALA A 84 -63.10 -15.16 -17.14
N ALA A 85 -64.33 -14.76 -16.84
CA ALA A 85 -64.62 -13.59 -15.99
C ALA A 85 -64.59 -13.90 -14.49
N ALA A 86 -64.66 -15.17 -14.09
CA ALA A 86 -64.54 -15.59 -12.68
C ALA A 86 -63.08 -15.73 -12.21
N ASP A 87 -62.11 -15.82 -13.13
CA ASP A 87 -60.67 -15.99 -12.83
C ASP A 87 -59.93 -14.66 -12.55
N ALA A 88 -60.63 -13.52 -12.55
CA ALA A 88 -60.02 -12.19 -12.32
C ALA A 88 -60.19 -11.64 -10.89
N ALA A 89 -60.61 -12.47 -9.93
CA ALA A 89 -60.79 -12.08 -8.52
C ALA A 89 -60.04 -13.04 -7.59
N ASP A 90 -58.72 -13.02 -7.65
CA ASP A 90 -57.87 -13.62 -6.60
C ASP A 90 -56.79 -12.60 -6.23
N GLY A 91 -57.22 -11.57 -5.50
CA GLY A 91 -56.36 -10.65 -4.76
C GLY A 91 -56.64 -10.83 -3.27
N PRO A 92 -55.63 -10.78 -2.38
CA PRO A 92 -55.84 -11.01 -0.96
C PRO A 92 -56.42 -9.75 -0.34
N ALA A 93 -57.75 -9.66 -0.23
CA ALA A 93 -58.38 -8.60 0.56
C ALA A 93 -59.78 -8.96 1.05
N ALA A 94 -59.93 -8.74 2.36
CA ALA A 94 -61.18 -8.53 3.11
C ALA A 94 -62.06 -9.75 3.39
N ASP A 95 -61.81 -10.35 4.56
CA ASP A 95 -62.79 -11.18 5.24
C ASP A 95 -63.37 -10.41 6.44
N GLN A 96 -64.53 -9.79 6.24
CA GLN A 96 -65.44 -9.40 7.32
C GLN A 96 -66.89 -9.58 6.87
N ARG A 97 -67.55 -10.49 7.59
CA ARG A 97 -68.97 -10.46 8.00
C ARG A 97 -70.04 -10.49 6.91
N ALA A 98 -70.55 -11.69 6.69
CA ALA A 98 -71.96 -12.03 6.55
C ALA A 98 -72.05 -13.57 6.63
N ALA A 99 -73.05 -14.24 7.16
CA ALA A 99 -74.22 -13.96 7.97
C ALA A 99 -74.81 -15.34 8.26
N ASP A 100 -75.27 -15.59 9.50
CA ASP A 100 -76.11 -16.73 9.82
C ASP A 100 -77.30 -16.82 8.85
N GLN A 101 -77.35 -17.88 8.04
CA GLN A 101 -78.58 -18.38 7.44
C GLN A 101 -78.56 -19.91 7.46
N GLN A 102 -79.64 -20.48 7.97
CA GLN A 102 -79.93 -21.91 8.01
C GLN A 102 -79.48 -22.64 6.74
N GLN A 103 -78.50 -23.53 6.90
CA GLN A 103 -78.12 -24.50 5.89
C GLN A 103 -79.23 -25.55 5.73
N SER A 104 -80.00 -25.44 4.63
CA SER A 104 -80.36 -26.64 3.89
C SER A 104 -79.06 -27.33 3.43
N PRO A 105 -79.01 -28.68 3.33
CA PRO A 105 -77.79 -29.35 2.87
C PRO A 105 -77.37 -28.77 1.52
N PRO A 106 -76.09 -28.38 1.34
CA PRO A 106 -75.63 -27.84 0.07
C PRO A 106 -75.91 -28.89 -1.02
N ALA A 107 -76.55 -28.47 -2.11
CA ALA A 107 -76.75 -29.35 -3.26
C ALA A 107 -75.39 -29.95 -3.67
N PRO A 108 -75.32 -31.25 -3.98
CA PRO A 108 -74.06 -31.89 -4.34
C PRO A 108 -73.46 -31.18 -5.57
N ASP A 109 -72.21 -30.71 -5.46
CA ASP A 109 -71.48 -30.10 -6.57
C ASP A 109 -71.12 -31.18 -7.59
N VAL A 110 -72.02 -31.41 -8.54
CA VAL A 110 -71.96 -32.47 -9.53
C VAL A 110 -70.67 -32.40 -10.37
N PRO A 111 -70.21 -31.22 -10.87
CA PRO A 111 -68.91 -31.08 -11.52
C PRO A 111 -67.72 -31.56 -10.68
N SER A 112 -67.68 -31.25 -9.38
CA SER A 112 -66.62 -31.71 -8.46
C SER A 112 -66.66 -33.23 -8.28
N LEU A 113 -67.84 -33.81 -8.08
CA LEU A 113 -68.01 -35.26 -7.95
C LEU A 113 -67.65 -36.01 -9.25
N LEU A 114 -67.95 -35.42 -10.42
CA LEU A 114 -67.53 -35.95 -11.72
C LEU A 114 -66.01 -35.93 -11.87
N ALA A 115 -65.34 -34.86 -11.45
CA ALA A 115 -63.87 -34.79 -11.49
C ALA A 115 -63.21 -35.85 -10.58
N ASP A 116 -63.72 -36.02 -9.35
CA ASP A 116 -63.23 -37.02 -8.41
C ASP A 116 -63.46 -38.45 -8.90
N THR A 117 -64.65 -38.74 -9.44
CA THR A 117 -64.97 -40.07 -9.98
C THR A 117 -64.14 -40.39 -11.21
N VAL A 118 -63.91 -39.43 -12.12
CA VAL A 118 -63.00 -39.62 -13.27
C VAL A 118 -61.57 -39.86 -12.80
N ALA A 119 -61.07 -39.13 -11.80
CA ALA A 119 -59.75 -39.35 -11.23
C ALA A 119 -59.61 -40.74 -10.59
N GLN A 120 -60.64 -41.21 -9.87
CA GLN A 120 -60.69 -42.55 -9.29
C GLN A 120 -60.75 -43.64 -10.37
N LEU A 121 -61.59 -43.47 -11.39
CA LEU A 121 -61.69 -44.39 -12.53
C LEU A 121 -60.40 -44.47 -13.33
N ALA A 122 -59.65 -43.37 -13.42
CA ALA A 122 -58.33 -43.34 -14.05
C ALA A 122 -57.36 -44.32 -13.40
N PHE A 123 -57.40 -44.39 -12.06
CA PHE A 123 -56.59 -45.33 -11.29
C PHE A 123 -57.06 -46.78 -11.49
N GLU A 124 -58.37 -47.05 -11.40
CA GLU A 124 -58.94 -48.41 -11.52
C GLU A 124 -58.76 -49.02 -12.92
N VAL A 125 -58.76 -48.18 -13.95
CA VAL A 125 -58.69 -48.57 -15.36
C VAL A 125 -57.24 -48.56 -15.90
N SER A 126 -56.24 -48.21 -15.09
CA SER A 126 -54.83 -48.04 -15.50
C SER A 126 -54.18 -49.24 -16.21
N GLY A 127 -54.75 -50.46 -16.13
CA GLY A 127 -54.28 -51.67 -16.82
C GLY A 127 -55.11 -52.14 -18.02
N GLN A 128 -56.19 -51.44 -18.40
CA GLN A 128 -57.14 -51.86 -19.44
C GLN A 128 -57.20 -50.85 -20.59
N THR A 129 -56.52 -51.14 -21.71
CA THR A 129 -56.30 -50.18 -22.81
C THR A 129 -57.58 -49.62 -23.43
N GLU A 130 -58.59 -50.47 -23.67
CA GLU A 130 -59.84 -50.03 -24.32
C GLU A 130 -60.72 -49.19 -23.38
N LEU A 131 -60.84 -49.59 -22.11
CA LEU A 131 -61.55 -48.79 -21.11
C LEU A 131 -60.83 -47.46 -20.85
N ARG A 132 -59.49 -47.45 -20.83
CA ARG A 132 -58.69 -46.23 -20.67
C ARG A 132 -58.93 -45.26 -21.82
N ARG A 133 -58.98 -45.75 -23.06
CA ARG A 133 -59.30 -44.94 -24.26
C ARG A 133 -60.68 -44.27 -24.13
N ARG A 134 -61.69 -45.02 -23.68
CA ARG A 134 -63.06 -44.50 -23.47
C ARG A 134 -63.14 -43.52 -22.30
N LEU A 135 -62.36 -43.72 -21.24
CA LEU A 135 -62.23 -42.76 -20.15
C LEU A 135 -61.59 -41.45 -20.61
N VAL A 136 -60.58 -41.51 -21.48
CA VAL A 136 -59.98 -40.31 -22.11
C VAL A 136 -61.03 -39.56 -22.95
N GLU A 137 -61.82 -40.28 -23.76
CA GLU A 137 -62.92 -39.69 -24.54
C GLU A 137 -64.00 -39.05 -23.65
N LEU A 138 -64.36 -39.72 -22.54
CA LEU A 138 -65.28 -39.18 -21.54
C LEU A 138 -64.72 -37.89 -20.90
N THR A 139 -63.46 -37.90 -20.49
CA THR A 139 -62.79 -36.76 -19.86
C THR A 139 -62.73 -35.57 -20.81
N LYS A 140 -62.36 -35.80 -22.08
CA LYS A 140 -62.41 -34.79 -23.15
C LYS A 140 -63.81 -34.23 -23.32
N TRP A 141 -64.82 -35.11 -23.40
CA TRP A 141 -66.21 -34.70 -23.60
C TRP A 141 -66.74 -33.85 -22.44
N LEU A 142 -66.45 -34.23 -21.19
CA LEU A 142 -66.86 -33.49 -19.99
C LEU A 142 -66.23 -32.08 -19.95
N ALA A 143 -64.96 -31.96 -20.34
CA ALA A 143 -64.26 -30.68 -20.39
C ALA A 143 -64.73 -29.79 -21.56
N SER A 144 -64.87 -30.33 -22.77
CA SER A 144 -65.25 -29.56 -23.97
C SER A 144 -66.69 -29.05 -23.94
N ASN A 145 -67.59 -29.74 -23.23
CA ASN A 145 -68.99 -29.32 -23.09
C ASN A 145 -69.25 -28.48 -21.82
N GLY A 146 -68.20 -28.10 -21.09
CA GLY A 146 -68.31 -27.24 -19.89
C GLY A 146 -69.00 -27.91 -18.70
N VAL A 147 -69.11 -29.25 -18.68
CA VAL A 147 -69.72 -30.01 -17.58
C VAL A 147 -68.78 -30.04 -16.37
N VAL A 148 -67.47 -30.10 -16.60
CA VAL A 148 -66.41 -29.97 -15.59
C VAL A 148 -65.36 -29.00 -16.14
N THR A 149 -64.92 -28.02 -15.35
CA THR A 149 -63.91 -27.07 -15.83
C THR A 149 -62.54 -27.75 -15.95
N PRO A 150 -61.72 -27.39 -16.95
CA PRO A 150 -60.38 -27.98 -17.10
C PRO A 150 -59.49 -27.85 -15.86
N ARG A 151 -59.64 -26.77 -15.09
CA ARG A 151 -58.91 -26.51 -13.83
C ARG A 151 -59.18 -27.60 -12.78
N MET A 152 -60.43 -28.03 -12.63
CA MET A 152 -60.80 -29.09 -11.68
C MET A 152 -60.18 -30.45 -12.02
N PHE A 153 -60.06 -30.77 -13.31
CA PHE A 153 -59.31 -31.96 -13.73
C PHE A 153 -57.82 -31.80 -13.49
N GLN A 154 -57.23 -30.63 -13.77
CA GLN A 154 -55.81 -30.36 -13.56
C GLN A 154 -55.39 -30.49 -12.09
N ASP A 155 -56.26 -30.12 -11.15
CA ASP A 155 -56.00 -30.21 -9.71
C ASP A 155 -56.05 -31.66 -9.17
N ARG A 156 -56.81 -32.55 -9.83
CA ARG A 156 -57.22 -33.86 -9.24
C ARG A 156 -56.77 -35.08 -10.03
N CYS A 157 -56.61 -34.98 -11.35
CA CYS A 157 -56.24 -36.09 -12.21
C CYS A 157 -54.73 -36.25 -12.36
N GLU A 158 -54.29 -37.48 -12.68
CA GLU A 158 -52.89 -37.76 -12.99
C GLU A 158 -52.43 -37.09 -14.30
N ALA A 159 -51.15 -36.72 -14.36
CA ALA A 159 -50.54 -36.06 -15.51
C ALA A 159 -50.70 -36.85 -16.83
N LYS A 160 -50.71 -38.19 -16.76
CA LYS A 160 -50.87 -39.05 -17.93
C LYS A 160 -52.27 -38.94 -18.55
N LEU A 161 -53.32 -38.94 -17.72
CA LEU A 161 -54.70 -38.76 -18.19
C LEU A 161 -54.90 -37.37 -18.77
N LEU A 162 -54.37 -36.34 -18.10
CA LEU A 162 -54.49 -34.96 -18.55
C LEU A 162 -53.83 -34.73 -19.91
N TRP A 163 -52.69 -35.37 -20.17
CA TRP A 163 -52.01 -35.29 -21.46
C TRP A 163 -52.75 -36.07 -22.55
N GLU A 164 -53.19 -37.30 -22.26
CA GLU A 164 -54.01 -38.12 -23.17
C GLU A 164 -55.34 -37.42 -23.52
N ALA A 165 -55.93 -36.72 -22.54
CA ALA A 165 -57.14 -35.91 -22.68
C ALA A 165 -56.90 -34.52 -23.31
N GLU A 166 -55.67 -34.18 -23.70
CA GLU A 166 -55.30 -32.87 -24.28
C GLU A 166 -55.63 -31.66 -23.38
N LEU A 167 -55.80 -31.91 -22.06
CA LEU A 167 -56.04 -30.87 -21.05
C LEU A 167 -54.75 -30.20 -20.57
N ILE A 168 -53.60 -30.82 -20.84
CA ILE A 168 -52.27 -30.22 -20.72
C ILE A 168 -51.47 -30.44 -22.00
N LYS A 169 -50.67 -29.43 -22.39
CA LYS A 169 -49.81 -29.49 -23.58
C LYS A 169 -48.46 -30.16 -23.33
N MET A 170 -48.06 -30.30 -22.06
CA MET A 170 -46.76 -30.83 -21.65
C MET A 170 -46.83 -32.34 -21.44
N GLU A 171 -45.79 -33.05 -21.88
CA GLU A 171 -45.65 -34.49 -21.66
C GLU A 171 -45.48 -34.80 -20.14
N PRO A 172 -46.02 -35.91 -19.61
CA PRO A 172 -45.98 -36.19 -18.17
C PRO A 172 -44.58 -36.20 -17.55
N SER A 173 -43.57 -36.64 -18.32
CA SER A 173 -42.17 -36.67 -17.88
C SER A 173 -41.58 -35.27 -17.69
N GLU A 174 -41.93 -34.32 -18.56
CA GLU A 174 -41.50 -32.92 -18.51
C GLU A 174 -42.22 -32.15 -17.41
N LEU A 175 -43.53 -32.39 -17.25
CA LEU A 175 -44.30 -31.80 -16.16
C LEU A 175 -43.72 -32.21 -14.80
N LYS A 176 -43.36 -33.49 -14.62
CA LYS A 176 -42.72 -33.98 -13.40
C LYS A 176 -41.38 -33.29 -13.14
N LYS A 177 -40.53 -33.12 -14.15
CA LYS A 177 -39.25 -32.37 -14.03
C LYS A 177 -39.49 -30.92 -13.65
N LYS A 178 -40.50 -30.27 -14.24
CA LYS A 178 -40.87 -28.89 -13.94
C LYS A 178 -41.43 -28.74 -12.53
N CYS A 179 -42.32 -29.63 -12.09
CA CYS A 179 -42.81 -29.71 -10.71
C CYS A 179 -41.67 -29.89 -9.72
N VAL A 180 -40.72 -30.80 -9.97
CA VAL A 180 -39.54 -30.97 -9.11
C VAL A 180 -38.72 -29.68 -9.05
N ARG A 181 -38.48 -29.00 -10.17
CA ARG A 181 -37.74 -27.73 -10.18
C ARG A 181 -38.48 -26.62 -9.43
N VAL A 182 -39.80 -26.51 -9.60
CA VAL A 182 -40.64 -25.52 -8.91
C VAL A 182 -40.70 -25.82 -7.42
N ASN A 183 -40.94 -27.07 -7.02
CA ASN A 183 -40.95 -27.48 -5.61
C ASN A 183 -39.57 -27.31 -4.97
N THR A 184 -38.50 -27.62 -5.71
CA THR A 184 -37.13 -27.40 -5.21
C THR A 184 -36.89 -25.90 -5.01
N ARG A 185 -37.33 -25.06 -5.94
CA ARG A 185 -37.25 -23.61 -5.78
C ARG A 185 -38.05 -23.16 -4.57
N LEU A 186 -39.34 -23.49 -4.48
CA LEU A 186 -40.22 -23.09 -3.39
C LEU A 186 -39.74 -23.55 -2.01
N VAL A 187 -39.14 -24.74 -1.90
CA VAL A 187 -38.73 -25.33 -0.62
C VAL A 187 -37.31 -24.91 -0.22
N TYR A 188 -36.39 -24.72 -1.18
CA TYR A 188 -34.96 -24.54 -0.88
C TYR A 188 -34.41 -23.15 -1.23
N THR A 189 -35.17 -22.26 -1.90
CA THR A 189 -34.74 -20.86 -2.03
C THR A 189 -35.17 -20.05 -0.82
N GLN A 190 -34.20 -19.64 -0.01
CA GLN A 190 -34.44 -18.62 1.01
C GLN A 190 -34.69 -17.27 0.32
N THR A 191 -35.76 -16.57 0.69
CA THR A 191 -36.01 -15.20 0.26
C THR A 191 -35.02 -14.30 0.97
N LYS A 192 -33.91 -13.96 0.31
CA LYS A 192 -32.97 -12.92 0.77
C LYS A 192 -32.90 -11.84 -0.30
N PHE A 193 -33.06 -10.59 0.11
CA PHE A 193 -33.01 -9.46 -0.81
C PHE A 193 -31.56 -8.97 -0.91
N ASN A 194 -30.93 -9.21 -2.06
CA ASN A 194 -29.53 -8.87 -2.32
C ASN A 194 -29.38 -7.54 -3.08
N LEU A 195 -30.42 -7.11 -3.80
CA LEU A 195 -30.40 -5.87 -4.56
C LEU A 195 -31.09 -4.75 -3.79
N LEU A 196 -30.55 -3.53 -3.89
CA LEU A 196 -31.12 -2.35 -3.23
C LEU A 196 -32.58 -2.06 -3.62
N ARG A 197 -32.97 -2.44 -4.84
CA ARG A 197 -34.34 -2.26 -5.35
C ARG A 197 -35.34 -3.29 -4.83
N GLU A 198 -34.86 -4.42 -4.31
CA GLU A 198 -35.72 -5.49 -3.81
C GLU A 198 -36.33 -5.10 -2.46
N ASP A 199 -35.53 -4.49 -1.57
CA ASP A 199 -35.99 -3.92 -0.30
C ASP A 199 -35.34 -2.55 -0.05
N SER A 200 -35.94 -1.49 -0.61
CA SER A 200 -35.39 -0.15 -0.53
C SER A 200 -35.48 0.46 0.88
N GLU A 201 -36.46 0.05 1.69
CA GLU A 201 -36.66 0.56 3.05
C GLU A 201 -35.59 0.04 4.02
N GLY A 202 -35.34 -1.27 4.01
CA GLY A 202 -34.34 -1.92 4.85
C GLY A 202 -32.94 -1.39 4.57
N TYR A 203 -32.55 -1.30 3.30
CA TYR A 203 -31.24 -0.75 2.92
C TYR A 203 -31.13 0.76 3.22
N ALA A 204 -32.19 1.56 3.05
CA ALA A 204 -32.17 2.98 3.40
C ALA A 204 -31.98 3.19 4.91
N LYS A 205 -32.67 2.42 5.76
CA LYS A 205 -32.51 2.47 7.22
C LYS A 205 -31.09 2.06 7.64
N LEU A 206 -30.55 1.01 7.03
CA LEU A 206 -29.18 0.55 7.26
C LEU A 206 -28.16 1.67 6.97
N ILE A 207 -28.19 2.23 5.76
CA ILE A 207 -27.26 3.29 5.33
C ILE A 207 -27.38 4.51 6.24
N THR A 208 -28.61 4.87 6.63
CA THR A 208 -28.87 6.02 7.51
C THR A 208 -28.20 5.83 8.88
N ILE A 209 -28.32 4.65 9.49
CA ILE A 209 -27.70 4.38 10.80
C ILE A 209 -26.16 4.39 10.70
N LEU A 210 -25.60 3.81 9.64
CA LEU A 210 -24.15 3.71 9.45
C LEU A 210 -23.49 5.04 9.04
N SER A 211 -24.24 5.95 8.41
CA SER A 211 -23.70 7.22 7.90
C SER A 211 -23.76 8.38 8.91
N GLN A 212 -24.34 8.18 10.09
CA GLN A 212 -24.42 9.20 11.13
C GLN A 212 -23.02 9.56 11.68
N LYS A 213 -22.73 10.86 11.77
CA LYS A 213 -21.47 11.41 12.31
C LYS A 213 -21.68 12.06 13.69
N GLY A 214 -20.63 12.12 14.49
CA GLY A 214 -20.65 12.79 15.80
C GLY A 214 -21.17 11.92 16.95
N PRO A 215 -21.62 12.51 18.07
CA PRO A 215 -21.97 11.77 19.29
C PRO A 215 -23.12 10.76 19.13
N LEU A 216 -24.04 11.04 18.20
CA LEU A 216 -25.17 10.18 17.86
C LEU A 216 -24.82 9.11 16.82
N GLY A 217 -23.66 9.22 16.18
CA GLY A 217 -23.18 8.27 15.18
C GLY A 217 -22.55 7.01 15.79
N LEU A 218 -22.04 6.15 14.92
CA LEU A 218 -21.30 4.96 15.33
C LEU A 218 -20.00 5.39 16.03
N ASN A 219 -19.85 5.04 17.30
CA ASN A 219 -18.66 5.27 18.11
C ASN A 219 -18.49 4.12 19.11
N SER A 220 -17.38 4.10 19.86
CA SER A 220 -17.07 3.02 20.81
C SER A 220 -18.16 2.78 21.86
N ARG A 221 -18.95 3.80 22.21
CA ARG A 221 -20.05 3.69 23.19
C ARG A 221 -21.34 3.15 22.57
N SER A 222 -21.64 3.52 21.33
CA SER A 222 -22.85 3.11 20.61
C SER A 222 -22.69 1.82 19.79
N ALA A 223 -21.46 1.32 19.60
CA ALA A 223 -21.14 0.19 18.72
C ALA A 223 -22.03 -1.06 18.94
N ASN A 224 -22.21 -1.49 20.19
CA ASN A 224 -23.01 -2.68 20.50
C ASN A 224 -24.50 -2.48 20.14
N ALA A 225 -25.05 -1.29 20.44
CA ALA A 225 -26.43 -0.96 20.11
C ALA A 225 -26.65 -0.92 18.59
N VAL A 226 -25.68 -0.41 17.84
CA VAL A 226 -25.73 -0.40 16.36
C VAL A 226 -25.61 -1.81 15.80
N VAL A 227 -24.76 -2.67 16.36
CA VAL A 227 -24.66 -4.09 15.95
C VAL A 227 -26.01 -4.80 16.12
N ASP A 228 -26.70 -4.60 17.25
CA ASP A 228 -28.01 -5.23 17.48
C ASP A 228 -29.11 -4.64 16.59
N ALA A 229 -29.04 -3.34 16.28
CA ALA A 229 -29.90 -2.71 15.28
C ALA A 229 -29.68 -3.30 13.88
N VAL A 230 -28.43 -3.50 13.45
CA VAL A 230 -28.10 -4.11 12.15
C VAL A 230 -28.60 -5.55 12.08
N LYS A 231 -28.41 -6.38 13.13
CA LYS A 231 -28.99 -7.74 13.19
C LYS A 231 -30.51 -7.71 13.07
N SER A 232 -31.16 -6.75 13.75
CA SER A 232 -32.61 -6.59 13.71
C SER A 232 -33.09 -6.21 12.32
N LEU A 233 -32.37 -5.33 11.60
CA LEU A 233 -32.68 -4.98 10.21
C LEU A 233 -32.50 -6.16 9.26
N ILE A 234 -31.42 -6.94 9.41
CA ILE A 234 -31.20 -8.15 8.61
C ILE A 234 -32.37 -9.12 8.76
N GLY A 235 -32.84 -9.34 9.99
CA GLY A 235 -33.95 -10.27 10.26
C GLY A 235 -35.34 -9.72 9.92
N LEU A 236 -35.57 -8.41 10.06
CA LEU A 236 -36.89 -7.80 9.81
C LEU A 236 -37.18 -7.63 8.32
N PHE A 237 -36.16 -7.32 7.53
CA PHE A 237 -36.27 -7.04 6.10
C PHE A 237 -35.64 -8.14 5.24
N ASP A 238 -35.31 -9.31 5.80
CA ASP A 238 -34.69 -10.44 5.08
C ASP A 238 -33.49 -10.01 4.17
N LEU A 239 -32.66 -9.08 4.66
CA LEU A 239 -31.55 -8.52 3.88
C LEU A 239 -30.45 -9.56 3.68
N ASP A 240 -29.81 -9.57 2.50
CA ASP A 240 -28.65 -10.43 2.27
C ASP A 240 -27.44 -9.99 3.12
N PRO A 241 -26.90 -10.86 4.00
CA PRO A 241 -25.80 -10.47 4.88
C PRO A 241 -24.51 -10.06 4.15
N ASN A 242 -24.23 -10.60 2.95
CA ASN A 242 -23.04 -10.21 2.20
C ASN A 242 -23.21 -8.81 1.62
N ARG A 243 -24.42 -8.46 1.16
CA ARG A 243 -24.71 -7.09 0.72
C ARG A 243 -24.69 -6.09 1.87
N VAL A 244 -25.21 -6.48 3.03
CA VAL A 244 -25.12 -5.64 4.24
C VAL A 244 -23.66 -5.44 4.63
N PHE A 245 -22.82 -6.48 4.55
CA PHE A 245 -21.39 -6.36 4.84
C PHE A 245 -20.67 -5.44 3.84
N ASP A 246 -20.98 -5.55 2.56
CA ASP A 246 -20.48 -4.66 1.51
C ASP A 246 -20.80 -3.18 1.80
N ILE A 247 -22.03 -2.88 2.23
CA ILE A 247 -22.45 -1.53 2.64
C ILE A 247 -21.74 -1.06 3.91
N VAL A 248 -21.52 -1.95 4.89
CA VAL A 248 -20.74 -1.63 6.09
C VAL A 248 -19.31 -1.23 5.72
N LEU A 249 -18.68 -1.94 4.78
CA LEU A 249 -17.35 -1.61 4.28
C LEU A 249 -17.35 -0.29 3.50
N ASP A 250 -18.37 0.00 2.69
CA ASP A 250 -18.53 1.30 2.01
C ASP A 250 -18.66 2.46 3.00
N CYS A 251 -19.47 2.29 4.06
CA CYS A 251 -19.58 3.30 5.11
C CYS A 251 -18.27 3.47 5.90
N TYR A 252 -17.51 2.38 6.08
CA TYR A 252 -16.19 2.45 6.72
C TYR A 252 -15.16 3.16 5.82
N GLU A 253 -15.21 2.95 4.50
CA GLU A 253 -14.39 3.68 3.54
C GLU A 253 -14.58 5.20 3.64
N MET A 254 -15.82 5.64 3.86
CA MET A 254 -16.16 7.06 4.03
C MET A 254 -15.76 7.64 5.39
N GLN A 255 -15.41 6.80 6.37
CA GLN A 255 -15.03 7.19 7.73
C GLN A 255 -13.81 6.39 8.23
N PRO A 256 -12.65 6.48 7.57
CA PRO A 256 -11.51 5.57 7.79
C PRO A 256 -10.87 5.71 9.18
N THR A 257 -11.05 6.85 9.85
CA THR A 257 -10.54 7.11 11.21
C THR A 257 -11.43 6.51 12.29
N ASN A 258 -12.66 6.11 11.98
CA ASN A 258 -13.62 5.60 12.95
C ASN A 258 -13.42 4.09 13.16
N THR A 259 -12.67 3.73 14.21
CA THR A 259 -12.40 2.33 14.56
C THR A 259 -13.62 1.56 15.07
N ALA A 260 -14.73 2.23 15.38
CA ALA A 260 -15.94 1.56 15.84
C ALA A 260 -16.58 0.66 14.76
N PHE A 261 -16.33 0.92 13.47
CA PHE A 261 -16.74 0.03 12.37
C PHE A 261 -16.17 -1.39 12.50
N LEU A 262 -15.02 -1.56 13.16
CA LEU A 262 -14.43 -2.88 13.38
C LEU A 262 -15.31 -3.79 14.25
N HIS A 263 -16.16 -3.22 15.12
CA HIS A 263 -17.14 -4.01 15.88
C HIS A 263 -18.23 -4.58 14.98
N LEU A 264 -18.64 -3.85 13.94
CA LEU A 264 -19.61 -4.31 12.95
C LEU A 264 -19.01 -5.31 11.98
N VAL A 265 -17.77 -5.10 11.54
CA VAL A 265 -17.06 -6.02 10.63
C VAL A 265 -16.96 -7.42 11.24
N LYS A 266 -16.71 -7.53 12.56
CA LYS A 266 -16.68 -8.79 13.30
C LYS A 266 -18.03 -9.54 13.39
N LEU A 267 -19.14 -8.91 12.98
CA LEU A 267 -20.44 -9.58 12.88
C LEU A 267 -20.46 -10.61 11.74
N PHE A 268 -19.67 -10.37 10.69
CA PHE A 268 -19.67 -11.17 9.48
C PHE A 268 -18.49 -12.15 9.47
N PRO A 269 -18.60 -13.30 8.79
CA PRO A 269 -17.48 -14.24 8.71
C PRO A 269 -16.28 -13.61 7.99
N GLU A 270 -15.11 -13.65 8.62
CA GLU A 270 -13.87 -13.03 8.13
C GLU A 270 -13.49 -13.49 6.72
N ALA A 271 -13.81 -14.74 6.35
CA ALA A 271 -13.56 -15.31 5.03
C ALA A 271 -14.23 -14.55 3.86
N HIS A 272 -15.29 -13.79 4.10
CA HIS A 272 -15.99 -13.01 3.06
C HIS A 272 -15.33 -11.65 2.79
N ALA A 273 -14.60 -11.08 3.75
CA ALA A 273 -14.02 -9.74 3.61
C ALA A 273 -13.01 -9.64 2.45
N PRO A 274 -12.06 -10.59 2.25
CA PRO A 274 -11.15 -10.56 1.11
C PRO A 274 -11.87 -10.69 -0.23
N GLN A 275 -12.95 -11.48 -0.30
CA GLN A 275 -13.72 -11.69 -1.53
C GLN A 275 -14.48 -10.42 -1.95
N ILE A 276 -15.09 -9.72 -0.99
CA ILE A 276 -15.81 -8.47 -1.24
C ILE A 276 -14.83 -7.38 -1.67
N LEU A 277 -13.71 -7.20 -0.94
CA LEU A 277 -12.66 -6.26 -1.33
C LEU A 277 -12.08 -6.60 -2.70
N GLY A 278 -11.79 -7.88 -2.97
CA GLY A 278 -11.32 -8.36 -4.27
C GLY A 278 -12.29 -8.03 -5.39
N PHE A 279 -13.60 -8.21 -5.17
CA PHE A 279 -14.63 -7.81 -6.15
C PHE A 279 -14.64 -6.30 -6.41
N LYS A 280 -14.42 -5.47 -5.38
CA LYS A 280 -14.28 -4.00 -5.53
C LYS A 280 -13.06 -3.64 -6.39
N PHE A 281 -11.89 -4.22 -6.11
CA PHE A 281 -10.69 -4.01 -6.93
C PHE A 281 -10.94 -4.42 -8.40
N SER A 282 -11.45 -5.63 -8.62
CA SER A 282 -11.79 -6.13 -9.97
C SER A 282 -12.87 -5.32 -10.69
N TYR A 283 -13.80 -4.69 -9.95
CA TYR A 283 -14.78 -3.77 -10.53
C TYR A 283 -14.09 -2.55 -11.12
N TYR A 284 -13.20 -1.91 -10.35
CA TYR A 284 -12.45 -0.76 -10.84
C TYR A 284 -11.50 -1.15 -11.98
N HIS A 285 -10.79 -2.27 -11.91
CA HIS A 285 -9.95 -2.75 -13.02
C HIS A 285 -10.72 -2.87 -14.34
N ARG A 286 -11.92 -3.46 -14.30
CA ARG A 286 -12.80 -3.56 -15.48
C ARG A 286 -13.24 -2.20 -16.00
N LEU A 287 -13.54 -1.26 -15.11
CA LEU A 287 -13.89 0.11 -15.48
C LEU A 287 -12.73 0.83 -16.17
N MET A 288 -11.51 0.67 -15.66
CA MET A 288 -10.29 1.23 -16.25
C MET A 288 -9.99 0.61 -17.63
N ALA A 289 -10.12 -0.72 -17.75
CA ALA A 289 -9.93 -1.44 -19.01
C ALA A 289 -10.95 -1.00 -20.08
N ALA A 290 -12.22 -0.83 -19.70
CA ALA A 290 -13.26 -0.33 -20.59
C ALA A 290 -12.98 1.12 -21.05
N ALA A 291 -12.53 1.99 -20.14
CA ALA A 291 -12.15 3.36 -20.47
C ALA A 291 -10.97 3.40 -21.48
N ALA A 292 -9.93 2.59 -21.26
CA ALA A 292 -8.77 2.48 -22.16
C ALA A 292 -9.13 1.93 -23.56
N ALA A 293 -10.08 1.01 -23.65
CA ALA A 293 -10.59 0.49 -24.93
C ALA A 293 -11.40 1.55 -25.71
N GLY A 294 -12.17 2.38 -25.01
CA GLY A 294 -12.95 3.48 -25.61
C GLY A 294 -12.09 4.57 -26.27
N THR A 295 -10.88 4.82 -25.75
CA THR A 295 -9.96 5.83 -26.31
C THR A 295 -9.33 5.38 -27.65
N LYS A 296 -9.21 4.07 -27.91
CA LYS A 296 -8.63 3.54 -29.16
C LYS A 296 -9.62 3.48 -30.33
N GLY A 297 -10.92 3.69 -30.11
CA GLY A 297 -11.96 3.68 -31.14
C GLY A 297 -12.24 5.02 -31.83
N GLY A 298 -11.50 6.08 -31.48
CA GLY A 298 -11.87 7.47 -31.79
C GLY A 298 -11.01 8.20 -32.81
N VAL A 299 -10.28 7.55 -33.73
CA VAL A 299 -9.65 8.24 -34.88
C VAL A 299 -9.58 7.29 -36.09
N ALA A 300 -10.67 7.19 -36.84
CA ALA A 300 -10.65 6.72 -38.22
C ALA A 300 -11.67 7.54 -39.03
N GLY A 301 -11.28 8.77 -39.37
CA GLY A 301 -11.97 9.56 -40.38
C GLY A 301 -11.85 8.85 -41.73
N GLY A 302 -12.98 8.42 -42.28
CA GLY A 302 -13.08 7.77 -43.56
C GLY A 302 -12.58 8.67 -44.70
N LYS A 303 -11.60 8.16 -45.45
CA LYS A 303 -11.42 8.50 -46.86
C LYS A 303 -12.09 7.42 -47.69
N GLU A 304 -13.04 7.86 -48.50
CA GLU A 304 -13.63 7.09 -49.58
C GLU A 304 -12.56 6.55 -50.54
N GLY A 305 -12.78 5.34 -51.03
CA GLY A 305 -11.99 4.71 -52.07
C GLY A 305 -12.64 3.40 -52.49
N GLY A 306 -13.46 3.48 -53.55
CA GLY A 306 -14.20 2.34 -54.09
C GLY A 306 -13.31 1.27 -54.72
N GLY A 307 -13.81 0.03 -54.72
CA GLY A 307 -13.14 -1.12 -55.32
C GLY A 307 -14.02 -2.36 -55.27
N ASN A 308 -14.94 -2.46 -56.22
CA ASN A 308 -15.86 -3.58 -56.45
C ASN A 308 -15.08 -4.84 -56.87
N SER A 309 -15.37 -6.01 -56.27
CA SER A 309 -15.29 -7.31 -56.96
C SER A 309 -16.02 -8.42 -56.19
N LYS A 310 -16.77 -9.19 -56.99
CA LYS A 310 -17.72 -10.26 -56.65
C LYS A 310 -17.03 -11.58 -56.29
N GLY A 311 -17.75 -12.38 -55.50
CA GLY A 311 -18.06 -13.77 -55.87
C GLY A 311 -17.48 -14.88 -54.99
N GLY A 312 -18.35 -15.82 -54.59
CA GLY A 312 -17.94 -17.18 -54.21
C GLY A 312 -18.67 -17.75 -53.00
N ALA A 313 -19.60 -18.67 -53.26
CA ALA A 313 -20.40 -19.41 -52.28
C ALA A 313 -19.76 -20.77 -51.89
N ASN A 314 -20.39 -21.41 -50.89
CA ASN A 314 -20.21 -22.77 -50.34
C ASN A 314 -19.00 -22.97 -49.43
N GLY A 315 -19.09 -23.56 -48.23
CA GLY A 315 -20.15 -24.35 -47.60
C GLY A 315 -19.52 -25.64 -47.07
N GLU A 316 -19.63 -25.95 -45.78
CA GLU A 316 -19.80 -27.33 -45.28
C GLU A 316 -20.00 -27.42 -43.76
N LYS A 317 -20.84 -28.39 -43.39
CA LYS A 317 -21.27 -28.78 -42.05
C LYS A 317 -20.41 -29.94 -41.53
N GLY A 318 -20.32 -30.07 -40.20
CA GLY A 318 -20.04 -31.33 -39.50
C GLY A 318 -19.83 -31.06 -38.00
N SER A 319 -20.79 -31.28 -37.08
CA SER A 319 -21.42 -32.52 -36.61
C SER A 319 -20.55 -33.39 -35.67
N VAL A 320 -20.71 -33.15 -34.36
CA VAL A 320 -20.98 -34.11 -33.25
C VAL A 320 -20.02 -35.29 -32.95
N GLY A 321 -19.62 -35.40 -31.66
CA GLY A 321 -19.49 -36.67 -30.91
C GLY A 321 -18.37 -36.66 -29.84
N LYS A 322 -18.62 -36.33 -28.56
CA LYS A 322 -19.04 -37.15 -27.38
C LYS A 322 -18.00 -38.11 -26.75
N GLY A 323 -17.80 -37.96 -25.42
CA GLY A 323 -17.22 -38.89 -24.43
C GLY A 323 -16.29 -38.13 -23.46
N GLY A 324 -16.59 -37.82 -22.19
CA GLY A 324 -16.96 -38.65 -21.03
C GLY A 324 -15.66 -39.13 -20.33
N ALA A 325 -15.37 -39.02 -19.03
CA ALA A 325 -15.99 -38.48 -17.82
C ALA A 325 -14.95 -38.58 -16.66
N GLY A 326 -15.13 -37.80 -15.58
CA GLY A 326 -14.50 -37.97 -14.25
C GLY A 326 -13.52 -36.85 -13.87
N GLY A 327 -13.65 -36.07 -12.79
CA GLY A 327 -14.57 -36.05 -11.66
C GLY A 327 -13.85 -35.43 -10.46
N ALA A 328 -14.24 -34.24 -10.01
CA ALA A 328 -13.95 -33.71 -8.67
C ALA A 328 -14.83 -32.46 -8.42
N GLY A 329 -15.64 -32.50 -7.35
CA GLY A 329 -16.67 -31.51 -7.06
C GLY A 329 -16.16 -30.26 -6.36
N THR A 330 -16.67 -29.11 -6.79
CA THR A 330 -16.67 -27.85 -6.02
C THR A 330 -18.04 -27.19 -6.17
N GLY A 331 -18.58 -26.70 -5.06
CA GLY A 331 -19.90 -26.09 -4.98
C GLY A 331 -19.98 -24.80 -5.80
N ARG A 332 -20.92 -24.79 -6.76
CA ARG A 332 -21.30 -23.61 -7.55
C ARG A 332 -22.23 -22.71 -6.74
N GLY A 333 -21.82 -21.46 -6.51
CA GLY A 333 -22.76 -20.33 -6.36
C GLY A 333 -23.46 -20.05 -7.70
N PRO A 334 -24.70 -19.51 -7.70
CA PRO A 334 -25.49 -19.43 -8.92
C PRO A 334 -24.99 -18.33 -9.86
N ALA A 335 -24.95 -18.69 -11.13
CA ALA A 335 -24.63 -17.85 -12.28
C ALA A 335 -25.70 -16.77 -12.50
N GLY A 336 -25.25 -15.57 -12.87
CA GLY A 336 -26.10 -14.57 -13.51
C GLY A 336 -26.28 -14.91 -14.98
N GLU A 337 -27.53 -15.04 -15.40
CA GLU A 337 -27.96 -15.04 -16.80
C GLU A 337 -29.00 -13.93 -16.99
N GLY A 338 -28.73 -13.05 -17.94
CA GLY A 338 -29.73 -12.30 -18.70
C GLY A 338 -30.06 -10.88 -18.22
N ALA A 339 -29.54 -9.88 -18.93
CA ALA A 339 -30.33 -8.74 -19.40
C ALA A 339 -29.55 -7.94 -20.45
N ASP A 340 -29.80 -8.26 -21.73
CA ASP A 340 -29.89 -7.24 -22.76
C ASP A 340 -30.96 -6.23 -22.32
N GLY A 341 -30.59 -4.95 -22.28
CA GLY A 341 -31.44 -3.87 -21.81
C GLY A 341 -30.74 -2.55 -22.00
N ASP A 342 -30.80 -2.06 -23.24
CA ASP A 342 -30.57 -0.67 -23.61
C ASP A 342 -31.38 0.26 -22.68
N GLY A 343 -30.71 1.22 -22.07
CA GLY A 343 -31.26 2.05 -21.00
C GLY A 343 -30.17 2.82 -20.27
N GLY A 344 -29.58 3.80 -20.95
CA GLY A 344 -28.67 4.74 -20.32
C GLY A 344 -29.38 5.61 -19.27
N GLU A 345 -28.83 5.64 -18.06
CA GLU A 345 -29.07 6.74 -17.13
C GLU A 345 -27.74 7.18 -16.52
N LYS A 346 -27.31 8.38 -16.94
CA LYS A 346 -26.21 9.13 -16.38
C LYS A 346 -26.57 9.50 -14.93
N GLY A 347 -25.98 8.81 -13.96
CA GLY A 347 -25.88 9.30 -12.59
C GLY A 347 -24.91 10.50 -12.55
N GLY A 348 -25.47 11.70 -12.43
CA GLY A 348 -24.71 12.93 -12.27
C GLY A 348 -24.24 13.15 -10.82
N GLY A 349 -23.09 13.82 -10.69
CA GLY A 349 -22.78 14.63 -9.50
C GLY A 349 -21.64 14.17 -8.60
N GLY A 350 -20.46 13.87 -9.15
CA GLY A 350 -19.21 13.79 -8.40
C GLY A 350 -18.06 14.29 -9.27
N SER A 351 -17.49 15.44 -8.92
CA SER A 351 -16.39 16.08 -9.64
C SER A 351 -15.10 15.24 -9.60
N GLY A 352 -14.52 14.95 -10.77
CA GLY A 352 -13.06 14.90 -10.98
C GLY A 352 -12.27 13.70 -10.45
N SER A 353 -12.41 12.52 -11.08
CA SER A 353 -11.30 11.57 -11.32
C SER A 353 -11.82 10.38 -12.13
N GLU A 354 -11.91 10.56 -13.45
CA GLU A 354 -12.36 9.50 -14.35
C GLU A 354 -11.37 8.31 -14.34
N GLY A 355 -11.81 7.18 -13.80
CA GLY A 355 -11.25 5.86 -14.10
C GLY A 355 -9.97 5.44 -13.35
N ARG A 356 -9.80 5.76 -12.05
CA ARG A 356 -8.76 5.14 -11.22
C ARG A 356 -9.36 4.55 -9.94
N ILE A 357 -8.80 3.44 -9.43
CA ILE A 357 -9.18 2.92 -8.11
C ILE A 357 -9.00 4.04 -7.06
N PRO A 358 -9.97 4.34 -6.19
CA PRO A 358 -9.84 5.37 -5.15
C PRO A 358 -8.76 5.06 -4.10
N ASP A 359 -8.05 6.09 -3.62
CA ASP A 359 -7.08 5.94 -2.52
C ASP A 359 -7.76 5.50 -1.20
N SER A 360 -9.03 5.88 -1.01
CA SER A 360 -9.85 5.48 0.15
C SER A 360 -10.02 3.97 0.26
N LEU A 361 -10.16 3.25 -0.86
CA LEU A 361 -10.27 1.80 -0.88
C LEU A 361 -8.99 1.12 -0.39
N PHE A 362 -7.82 1.66 -0.73
CA PHE A 362 -6.55 1.15 -0.21
C PHE A 362 -6.38 1.42 1.29
N VAL A 363 -6.84 2.57 1.79
CA VAL A 363 -6.85 2.88 3.23
C VAL A 363 -7.79 1.96 3.99
N LEU A 364 -8.98 1.67 3.44
CA LEU A 364 -9.90 0.66 3.98
C LEU A 364 -9.23 -0.71 4.05
N ALA A 365 -8.62 -1.17 2.95
CA ALA A 365 -7.92 -2.45 2.91
C ALA A 365 -6.78 -2.51 3.95
N ALA A 366 -5.99 -1.45 4.07
CA ALA A 366 -4.92 -1.34 5.07
C ALA A 366 -5.46 -1.42 6.51
N ASN A 367 -6.59 -0.77 6.81
CA ASN A 367 -7.25 -0.86 8.11
C ASN A 367 -7.76 -2.28 8.41
N CYS A 368 -8.34 -2.97 7.42
CA CYS A 368 -8.78 -4.36 7.55
C CYS A 368 -7.60 -5.32 7.77
N ILE A 369 -6.46 -5.08 7.12
CA ILE A 369 -5.22 -5.86 7.30
C ILE A 369 -4.64 -5.63 8.71
N LYS A 370 -4.49 -4.38 9.12
CA LYS A 370 -3.97 -4.01 10.45
C LYS A 370 -4.76 -4.63 11.60
N THR A 371 -6.06 -4.83 11.39
CA THR A 371 -6.97 -5.37 12.40
C THR A 371 -7.16 -6.88 12.30
N HIS A 372 -6.42 -7.54 11.38
CA HIS A 372 -6.47 -8.97 11.09
C HIS A 372 -7.83 -9.49 10.62
N VAL A 373 -8.69 -8.61 10.09
CA VAL A 373 -9.94 -9.02 9.41
C VAL A 373 -9.63 -9.67 8.06
N VAL A 374 -8.59 -9.15 7.38
CA VAL A 374 -8.16 -9.60 6.07
C VAL A 374 -6.68 -9.93 6.15
N GLU A 375 -6.31 -11.15 5.79
CA GLU A 375 -4.90 -11.48 5.62
C GLU A 375 -4.35 -10.85 4.33
N LEU A 376 -3.15 -10.26 4.41
CA LEU A 376 -2.49 -9.64 3.25
C LEU A 376 -2.38 -10.63 2.06
N ALA A 377 -2.08 -11.89 2.35
CA ALA A 377 -1.98 -12.95 1.34
C ALA A 377 -3.32 -13.26 0.64
N ALA A 378 -4.46 -13.04 1.30
CA ALA A 378 -5.77 -13.27 0.72
C ALA A 378 -6.18 -12.15 -0.25
N LEU A 379 -5.70 -10.91 -0.03
CA LEU A 379 -5.99 -9.78 -0.91
C LEU A 379 -5.01 -9.66 -2.08
N TYR A 380 -3.76 -10.09 -1.89
CA TYR A 380 -2.67 -9.94 -2.86
C TYR A 380 -3.00 -10.41 -4.30
N PRO A 381 -3.70 -11.53 -4.52
CA PRO A 381 -4.04 -12.01 -5.87
C PRO A 381 -5.00 -11.10 -6.65
N PHE A 382 -5.69 -10.19 -5.96
CA PHE A 382 -6.63 -9.23 -6.57
C PHE A 382 -5.97 -7.90 -6.94
N LEU A 383 -4.65 -7.77 -6.75
CA LEU A 383 -3.91 -6.53 -7.01
C LEU A 383 -3.12 -6.66 -8.31
N ASP A 384 -3.31 -5.69 -9.21
CA ASP A 384 -2.60 -5.61 -10.48
C ASP A 384 -1.44 -4.60 -10.41
N PRO A 385 -0.39 -4.74 -11.24
CA PRO A 385 -0.08 -5.89 -12.11
C PRO A 385 0.56 -7.07 -11.34
N PRO A 386 0.68 -8.27 -11.95
CA PRO A 386 1.43 -9.40 -11.38
C PRO A 386 2.91 -9.04 -11.15
N ASP A 387 3.57 -9.73 -10.21
CA ASP A 387 4.93 -9.37 -9.78
C ASP A 387 5.96 -9.47 -10.90
N GLU A 388 5.91 -10.55 -11.68
CA GLU A 388 6.87 -10.79 -12.77
C GLU A 388 6.89 -9.64 -13.78
N GLU A 389 5.70 -9.19 -14.21
CA GLU A 389 5.55 -8.06 -15.14
C GLU A 389 6.04 -6.74 -14.52
N ALA A 390 5.70 -6.49 -13.26
CA ALA A 390 6.11 -5.29 -12.56
C ALA A 390 7.63 -5.22 -12.37
N GLU A 391 8.24 -6.35 -12.05
CA GLU A 391 9.69 -6.49 -11.88
C GLU A 391 10.46 -6.27 -13.18
N GLU A 392 10.05 -6.92 -14.26
CA GLU A 392 10.70 -6.81 -15.56
C GLU A 392 10.71 -5.36 -16.04
N ARG A 393 9.56 -4.69 -15.95
CA ARG A 393 9.41 -3.27 -16.29
C ARG A 393 10.29 -2.36 -15.44
N SER A 394 10.35 -2.61 -14.12
CA SER A 394 11.20 -1.83 -13.22
C SER A 394 12.69 -2.01 -13.53
N LYS A 395 13.12 -3.25 -13.81
CA LYS A 395 14.50 -3.57 -14.21
C LYS A 395 14.89 -2.84 -15.50
N GLU A 396 14.03 -2.86 -16.51
CA GLU A 396 14.25 -2.16 -17.77
C GLU A 396 14.38 -0.64 -17.56
N LEU A 397 13.45 -0.04 -16.83
CA LEU A 397 13.44 1.39 -16.55
C LEU A 397 14.66 1.83 -15.71
N ASN A 398 15.09 1.02 -14.74
CA ASN A 398 16.29 1.29 -13.97
C ASN A 398 17.57 1.18 -14.83
N ALA A 399 17.66 0.18 -15.70
CA ALA A 399 18.78 0.03 -16.63
C ALA A 399 18.87 1.21 -17.61
N GLN A 400 17.73 1.68 -18.13
CA GLN A 400 17.65 2.88 -18.96
C GLN A 400 18.16 4.11 -18.22
N ARG A 401 17.73 4.34 -16.97
CA ARG A 401 18.20 5.44 -16.13
C ARG A 401 19.72 5.39 -15.91
N ILE A 402 20.26 4.23 -15.55
CA ILE A 402 21.72 4.07 -15.36
C ILE A 402 22.48 4.36 -16.66
N ALA A 403 21.98 3.90 -17.81
CA ALA A 403 22.59 4.17 -19.11
C ALA A 403 22.57 5.67 -19.48
N ASP A 404 21.48 6.36 -19.17
CA ASP A 404 21.35 7.80 -19.40
C ASP A 404 22.27 8.60 -18.48
N VAL A 405 22.37 8.24 -17.20
CA VAL A 405 23.31 8.83 -16.26
C VAL A 405 24.76 8.64 -16.72
N ASN A 406 25.11 7.46 -17.21
CA ASN A 406 26.44 7.18 -17.77
C ASN A 406 26.73 7.93 -19.09
N ARG A 407 25.72 8.58 -19.68
CA ARG A 407 25.88 9.49 -20.83
C ARG A 407 26.17 10.92 -20.39
N ILE A 408 25.89 11.29 -19.13
CA ILE A 408 26.16 12.64 -18.60
C ILE A 408 27.65 12.98 -18.79
N GLY A 409 27.92 14.11 -19.42
CA GLY A 409 29.28 14.60 -19.68
C GLY A 409 29.98 14.00 -20.90
N LYS A 410 29.38 13.03 -21.61
CA LYS A 410 29.86 12.57 -22.92
C LYS A 410 29.29 13.49 -24.00
N ILE A 411 30.13 14.37 -24.54
CA ILE A 411 29.74 15.25 -25.65
C ILE A 411 29.69 14.42 -26.93
N ASN A 412 28.51 14.28 -27.53
CA ASN A 412 28.38 13.76 -28.88
C ASN A 412 28.85 14.84 -29.86
N LEU A 413 30.09 14.73 -30.33
CA LEU A 413 30.72 15.65 -31.28
C LEU A 413 29.91 15.83 -32.57
N ALA A 414 29.08 14.84 -32.93
CA ALA A 414 28.18 14.89 -34.08
C ALA A 414 27.04 15.92 -33.96
N ALA A 415 26.65 16.33 -32.74
CA ALA A 415 25.61 17.35 -32.53
C ALA A 415 26.16 18.79 -32.56
N THR A 416 27.49 18.96 -32.47
CA THR A 416 28.19 20.25 -32.53
C THR A 416 28.65 20.65 -33.94
N GLY A 417 28.31 19.87 -34.96
CA GLY A 417 28.53 20.23 -36.37
C GLY A 417 27.60 21.35 -36.83
N ARG A 418 27.77 22.56 -36.30
CA ARG A 418 27.50 23.79 -37.06
C ARG A 418 28.80 24.24 -37.70
N ASP A 419 28.67 24.69 -38.94
CA ASP A 419 29.75 24.93 -39.88
C ASP A 419 30.89 25.80 -39.33
N LEU A 420 32.12 25.40 -39.69
CA LEU A 420 33.41 26.02 -39.38
C LEU A 420 33.66 27.36 -40.13
N THR A 421 32.61 28.08 -40.54
CA THR A 421 32.75 29.29 -41.38
C THR A 421 32.32 30.60 -40.74
N ASP A 422 31.83 30.59 -39.50
CA ASP A 422 31.57 31.82 -38.76
C ASP A 422 32.62 32.02 -37.65
N ASP A 423 33.15 33.24 -37.57
CA ASP A 423 34.21 33.66 -36.63
C ASP A 423 33.97 33.10 -35.21
N PRO A 424 35.02 32.65 -34.51
CA PRO A 424 34.89 32.09 -33.17
C PRO A 424 34.66 33.22 -32.18
N GLN A 425 33.44 33.73 -32.12
CA GLN A 425 32.96 34.32 -30.88
C GLN A 425 32.87 33.16 -29.88
N PRO A 426 33.46 33.26 -28.68
CA PRO A 426 33.34 32.23 -27.67
C PRO A 426 31.88 32.18 -27.23
N ALA A 427 31.06 31.46 -28.00
CA ALA A 427 29.75 31.03 -27.59
C ALA A 427 30.01 30.12 -26.41
N ASP A 428 29.83 30.68 -25.22
CA ASP A 428 29.78 29.95 -23.97
C ASP A 428 28.79 28.82 -24.20
N VAL A 429 29.29 27.59 -24.39
CA VAL A 429 28.44 26.41 -24.46
C VAL A 429 27.95 26.17 -23.04
N SER A 430 27.03 27.02 -22.61
CA SER A 430 26.14 26.77 -21.49
C SER A 430 25.27 25.60 -21.92
N ILE A 431 25.78 24.39 -21.69
CA ILE A 431 24.90 23.24 -21.52
C ILE A 431 23.99 23.65 -20.38
N ASP A 432 22.74 23.95 -20.72
CA ASP A 432 21.68 24.33 -19.80
C ASP A 432 21.50 23.20 -18.78
N LEU A 433 22.15 23.36 -17.63
CA LEU A 433 22.12 22.42 -16.51
C LEU A 433 20.69 22.21 -16.02
N TYR A 434 19.89 23.29 -16.02
CA TYR A 434 18.49 23.22 -15.65
C TYR A 434 17.73 22.40 -16.67
N GLY A 435 17.99 22.56 -17.97
CA GLY A 435 17.39 21.71 -19.00
C GLY A 435 17.70 20.20 -18.87
N ALA A 436 18.88 19.80 -18.35
CA ALA A 436 19.22 18.40 -18.11
C ALA A 436 18.60 17.84 -16.81
N VAL A 437 18.54 18.65 -15.75
CA VAL A 437 17.85 18.31 -14.50
C VAL A 437 16.34 18.30 -14.70
N ASP A 438 15.79 19.25 -15.46
CA ASP A 438 14.38 19.32 -15.87
C ASP A 438 14.03 18.15 -16.80
N ALA A 439 14.96 17.69 -17.64
CA ALA A 439 14.78 16.49 -18.46
C ALA A 439 14.79 15.21 -17.61
N GLU A 440 15.65 15.10 -16.59
CA GLU A 440 15.60 14.01 -15.61
C GLU A 440 14.35 14.08 -14.72
N GLU A 441 13.96 15.26 -14.26
CA GLU A 441 12.77 15.47 -13.43
C GLU A 441 11.49 15.21 -14.24
N SER A 442 11.48 15.54 -15.53
CA SER A 442 10.41 15.21 -16.48
C SER A 442 10.38 13.71 -16.85
N ALA A 443 11.53 13.05 -17.00
CA ALA A 443 11.63 11.60 -17.20
C ALA A 443 11.24 10.82 -15.92
N ALA A 444 11.62 11.33 -14.75
CA ALA A 444 11.20 10.84 -13.45
C ALA A 444 9.68 10.99 -13.30
N ALA A 445 9.12 12.16 -13.57
CA ALA A 445 7.68 12.43 -13.51
C ALA A 445 6.87 11.50 -14.43
N LYS A 446 7.36 11.18 -15.64
CA LYS A 446 6.73 10.19 -16.53
C LYS A 446 6.78 8.76 -15.97
N GLY A 447 7.91 8.36 -15.37
CA GLY A 447 8.03 7.06 -14.70
C GLY A 447 7.18 6.94 -13.42
N TRP A 448 6.84 8.06 -12.77
CA TRP A 448 6.02 8.05 -11.54
C TRP A 448 4.54 7.83 -11.81
N GLY A 449 4.02 8.35 -12.93
CA GLY A 449 2.64 8.10 -13.35
C GLY A 449 2.33 6.60 -13.54
N GLU A 450 3.34 5.79 -13.85
CA GLU A 450 3.23 4.32 -13.96
C GLU A 450 3.28 3.61 -12.59
N ALA A 451 4.04 4.13 -11.61
CA ALA A 451 4.06 3.59 -10.25
C ALA A 451 2.72 3.84 -9.51
N GLU A 452 2.03 4.93 -9.83
CA GLU A 452 0.65 5.17 -9.41
C GLU A 452 -0.37 4.22 -10.07
N SER A 453 0.03 3.47 -11.09
CA SER A 453 -0.78 2.41 -11.71
C SER A 453 -0.61 1.06 -11.03
N ASN A 454 0.35 0.91 -10.10
CA ASN A 454 0.60 -0.36 -9.42
C ASN A 454 -0.14 -0.40 -8.08
N ASP A 455 -1.12 -1.29 -7.96
CA ASP A 455 -1.97 -1.38 -6.78
C ASP A 455 -1.21 -1.84 -5.54
N LYS A 456 -0.17 -2.66 -5.70
CA LYS A 456 0.67 -3.13 -4.59
C LYS A 456 1.46 -1.97 -3.97
N MET A 457 1.94 -1.04 -4.81
CA MET A 457 2.60 0.18 -4.34
C MET A 457 1.62 1.12 -3.62
N ARG A 458 0.36 1.19 -4.07
CA ARG A 458 -0.69 1.99 -3.43
C ARG A 458 -1.16 1.37 -2.11
N LEU A 459 -1.26 0.06 -2.02
CA LEU A 459 -1.52 -0.64 -0.77
C LEU A 459 -0.37 -0.43 0.23
N LEU A 460 0.89 -0.49 -0.22
CA LEU A 460 2.03 -0.17 0.63
C LEU A 460 1.97 1.26 1.17
N LYS A 461 1.67 2.25 0.32
CA LYS A 461 1.43 3.64 0.75
C LYS A 461 0.35 3.70 1.84
N ALA A 462 -0.78 3.03 1.64
CA ALA A 462 -1.87 3.01 2.61
C ALA A 462 -1.48 2.36 3.96
N LEU A 463 -0.76 1.23 3.94
CA LEU A 463 -0.26 0.57 5.15
C LEU A 463 0.69 1.48 5.95
N LEU A 464 1.57 2.23 5.28
CA LEU A 464 2.46 3.20 5.91
C LEU A 464 1.68 4.37 6.54
N LEU A 465 0.64 4.88 5.87
CA LEU A 465 -0.20 5.96 6.39
C LEU A 465 -0.98 5.53 7.64
N VAL A 466 -1.43 4.27 7.68
CA VAL A 466 -2.19 3.67 8.79
C VAL A 466 -1.27 3.20 9.95
N ASP A 467 0.04 3.43 9.87
CA ASP A 467 1.05 3.02 10.86
C ASP A 467 1.22 1.51 11.05
N ASP A 468 0.93 0.70 10.02
CA ASP A 468 1.08 -0.74 10.09
C ASP A 468 2.45 -1.21 9.58
N TRP A 469 3.49 -0.98 10.40
CA TRP A 469 4.87 -1.35 10.05
C TRP A 469 5.08 -2.84 9.75
N PRO A 470 4.54 -3.81 10.52
CA PRO A 470 4.78 -5.23 10.26
C PRO A 470 4.37 -5.68 8.85
N HIS A 471 3.17 -5.34 8.41
CA HIS A 471 2.69 -5.69 7.07
C HIS A 471 3.35 -4.84 5.99
N ALA A 472 3.61 -3.55 6.25
CA ALA A 472 4.37 -2.70 5.33
C ALA A 472 5.79 -3.24 5.10
N ARG A 473 6.46 -3.74 6.15
CA ARG A 473 7.78 -4.40 6.07
C ARG A 473 7.72 -5.67 5.23
N GLN A 474 6.71 -6.52 5.45
CA GLN A 474 6.53 -7.72 4.64
C GLN A 474 6.39 -7.38 3.16
N LEU A 475 5.61 -6.34 2.84
CA LEU A 475 5.39 -5.90 1.48
C LEU A 475 6.62 -5.18 0.89
N LEU A 476 7.37 -4.42 1.68
CA LEU A 476 8.65 -3.80 1.27
C LEU A 476 9.71 -4.85 0.91
N GLU A 477 9.79 -5.95 1.66
CA GLU A 477 10.71 -7.05 1.36
C GLU A 477 10.32 -7.74 0.05
N HIS A 478 9.02 -8.05 -0.11
CA HIS A 478 8.52 -8.71 -1.32
C HIS A 478 8.65 -7.83 -2.57
N LEU A 479 8.40 -6.52 -2.44
CA LEU A 479 8.50 -5.55 -3.55
C LEU A 479 9.89 -4.93 -3.71
N LYS A 480 10.93 -5.42 -3.01
CA LYS A 480 12.29 -4.89 -3.07
C LYS A 480 12.82 -4.70 -4.50
N PRO A 481 12.58 -5.61 -5.47
CA PRO A 481 13.03 -5.43 -6.86
C PRO A 481 12.40 -4.22 -7.58
N LEU A 482 11.23 -3.74 -7.12
CA LEU A 482 10.55 -2.58 -7.69
C LEU A 482 11.11 -1.25 -7.16
N HIS A 483 11.99 -1.29 -6.16
CA HIS A 483 12.47 -0.11 -5.43
C HIS A 483 11.32 0.81 -4.95
N PRO A 484 10.43 0.34 -4.05
CA PRO A 484 9.17 1.05 -3.74
C PRO A 484 9.38 2.47 -3.20
N VAL A 485 10.48 2.69 -2.48
CA VAL A 485 10.81 3.99 -1.87
C VAL A 485 11.27 5.02 -2.90
N ALA A 486 11.64 4.61 -4.11
CA ALA A 486 11.92 5.54 -5.20
C ALA A 486 10.66 6.34 -5.62
N HIS A 487 9.47 5.86 -5.26
CA HIS A 487 8.22 6.55 -5.47
C HIS A 487 7.97 7.60 -4.36
N PRO A 488 7.87 8.90 -4.69
CA PRO A 488 7.83 9.97 -3.67
C PRO A 488 6.67 9.86 -2.67
N PRO A 489 5.43 9.49 -3.05
CA PRO A 489 4.36 9.27 -2.08
C PRO A 489 4.66 8.18 -1.03
N ILE A 490 5.37 7.11 -1.42
CA ILE A 490 5.77 6.03 -0.48
C ILE A 490 6.91 6.52 0.41
N CYS A 491 7.90 7.21 -0.18
CA CYS A 491 8.97 7.86 0.55
C CYS A 491 8.41 8.83 1.61
N ALA A 492 7.51 9.73 1.23
CA ALA A 492 6.87 10.69 2.13
C ALA A 492 6.06 10.01 3.25
N ALA A 493 5.35 8.92 2.94
CA ALA A 493 4.64 8.14 3.95
C ALA A 493 5.60 7.46 4.94
N LEU A 494 6.71 6.90 4.45
CA LEU A 494 7.76 6.29 5.30
C LEU A 494 8.48 7.36 6.15
N CYS A 495 8.82 8.52 5.58
CA CYS A 495 9.37 9.66 6.31
C CYS A 495 8.41 10.13 7.41
N SER A 496 7.11 10.21 7.14
CA SER A 496 6.09 10.58 8.12
C SER A 496 5.97 9.55 9.25
N LEU A 497 6.10 8.26 8.94
CA LEU A 497 6.14 7.18 9.93
C LEU A 497 7.37 7.28 10.83
N ILE A 498 8.56 7.50 10.25
CA ILE A 498 9.81 7.71 10.99
C ILE A 498 9.70 8.96 11.87
N SER A 499 9.23 10.08 11.32
CA SER A 499 9.04 11.35 12.02
C SER A 499 8.17 11.18 13.26
N ARG A 500 7.07 10.45 13.15
CA ARG A 500 6.19 10.11 14.30
C ARG A 500 6.87 9.16 15.29
N ALA A 501 7.64 8.18 14.81
CA ALA A 501 8.37 7.25 15.65
C ALA A 501 9.48 7.93 16.48
N ILE A 502 10.16 8.94 15.93
CA ILE A 502 11.20 9.70 16.64
C ILE A 502 10.66 10.88 17.44
N ALA A 503 9.41 11.31 17.21
CA ALA A 503 8.84 12.50 17.85
C ALA A 503 8.96 12.52 19.39
N PRO A 504 8.72 11.41 20.13
CA PRO A 504 8.92 11.39 21.58
C PRO A 504 10.35 11.72 21.97
N ALA A 505 11.34 11.12 21.29
CA ALA A 505 12.75 11.36 21.52
C ALA A 505 13.14 12.79 21.13
N TYR A 506 12.72 13.25 19.95
CA TYR A 506 13.00 14.61 19.47
C TYR A 506 12.48 15.70 20.42
N ASN A 507 11.27 15.53 20.97
CA ASN A 507 10.67 16.49 21.90
C ASN A 507 11.43 16.61 23.24
N THR A 508 12.18 15.59 23.64
CA THR A 508 13.03 15.66 24.84
C THR A 508 14.34 16.42 24.60
N VAL A 509 14.92 16.26 23.41
CA VAL A 509 16.18 16.91 23.01
C VAL A 509 15.95 18.36 22.60
N HIS A 510 14.80 18.65 22.00
CA HIS A 510 14.44 19.97 21.52
C HIS A 510 13.06 20.39 22.04
N PRO A 511 12.97 20.84 23.29
CA PRO A 511 11.67 21.07 23.90
C PRO A 511 10.91 22.23 23.28
N SER A 512 9.71 21.95 22.78
CA SER A 512 8.85 22.87 22.02
C SER A 512 8.41 24.11 22.82
N TYR A 513 8.55 24.11 24.14
CA TYR A 513 8.24 25.25 25.00
C TYR A 513 9.22 26.44 24.88
N LEU A 514 10.43 26.24 24.31
CA LEU A 514 11.33 27.35 23.98
C LEU A 514 10.93 28.11 22.70
N LEU A 515 10.03 27.54 21.88
CA LEU A 515 9.55 28.15 20.63
C LEU A 515 8.21 28.89 20.79
N LYS A 516 7.50 28.76 21.92
CA LYS A 516 6.20 29.42 22.17
C LYS A 516 6.32 30.89 22.60
N GLY A 517 7.50 31.49 22.46
CA GLY A 517 7.74 32.92 22.71
C GLY A 517 7.93 33.69 21.41
N LYS A 518 6.94 34.55 21.08
CA LYS A 518 6.87 35.52 19.95
C LYS A 518 6.51 34.99 18.57
N ALA A 519 5.20 34.93 18.32
CA ALA A 519 4.60 35.64 17.19
C ALA A 519 3.21 36.15 17.63
N PRO A 520 3.01 37.45 17.93
CA PRO A 520 1.66 37.96 18.06
C PRO A 520 1.03 37.97 16.66
N ALA A 521 -0.10 37.27 16.53
CA ALA A 521 -0.97 37.40 15.37
C ALA A 521 -1.35 38.88 15.22
N ALA A 522 -1.06 39.47 14.05
CA ALA A 522 -1.54 40.80 13.74
C ALA A 522 -3.06 40.73 13.54
N ASP A 523 -3.80 41.22 14.54
CA ASP A 523 -5.24 41.47 14.42
C ASP A 523 -5.47 42.48 13.30
N THR A 524 -6.07 42.01 12.21
CA THR A 524 -6.68 42.84 11.18
C THR A 524 -7.97 43.44 11.71
N THR A 525 -7.90 44.56 12.43
CA THR A 525 -8.98 45.54 12.51
C THR A 525 -8.42 46.91 12.90
N ALA A 526 -8.89 47.95 12.21
CA ALA A 526 -8.59 49.38 12.38
C ALA A 526 -7.38 49.94 11.61
N LEU A 527 -7.65 50.40 10.39
CA LEU A 527 -6.93 51.52 9.76
C LEU A 527 -7.28 52.82 10.51
N PRO A 528 -6.29 53.64 10.91
CA PRO A 528 -6.47 55.07 11.01
C PRO A 528 -5.82 55.76 9.81
N ASN A 529 -6.65 56.50 9.08
CA ASN A 529 -6.24 57.48 8.06
C ASN A 529 -5.33 58.55 8.65
N LEU A 530 -4.27 58.95 7.93
CA LEU A 530 -3.58 60.25 8.03
C LEU A 530 -2.68 60.47 6.79
N PRO A 531 -2.30 61.71 6.43
CA PRO A 531 -2.68 62.33 5.16
C PRO A 531 -1.50 62.60 4.22
N THR A 532 -1.88 62.95 2.99
CA THR A 532 -1.07 63.42 1.85
C THR A 532 -0.26 64.71 2.10
N SER A 533 1.01 64.73 1.70
CA SER A 533 1.72 65.83 0.98
C SER A 533 3.21 65.52 0.73
N PRO A 534 3.95 66.22 -0.17
CA PRO A 534 4.78 65.57 -1.20
C PRO A 534 6.25 66.07 -1.27
N ALA A 535 6.98 65.55 -2.27
CA ALA A 535 8.30 65.96 -2.78
C ALA A 535 9.50 65.60 -1.88
N SER A 536 10.66 65.18 -2.39
CA SER A 536 11.34 65.60 -3.63
C SER A 536 12.28 64.52 -4.22
N ASP A 537 12.46 64.65 -5.53
CA ASP A 537 13.37 63.96 -6.44
C ASP A 537 14.88 64.09 -6.14
N ALA A 538 15.65 63.24 -6.85
CA ALA A 538 17.11 63.16 -7.09
C ALA A 538 17.72 61.88 -6.45
N ASP A 539 18.21 60.85 -7.16
CA ASP A 539 18.76 60.75 -8.51
C ASP A 539 18.49 59.37 -9.17
N VAL A 540 17.76 59.41 -10.28
CA VAL A 540 18.00 58.81 -11.63
C VAL A 540 19.50 58.50 -11.86
N GLU A 541 20.02 57.43 -12.45
CA GLU A 541 19.63 56.30 -13.32
C GLU A 541 20.97 55.53 -13.56
N MET A 542 21.13 54.27 -13.95
CA MET A 542 20.60 53.57 -15.10
C MET A 542 21.06 52.10 -15.04
N ALA A 543 20.11 51.16 -15.11
CA ALA A 543 20.24 49.88 -15.80
C ALA A 543 18.81 49.31 -15.99
N GLU A 544 18.05 49.94 -16.87
CA GLU A 544 16.86 49.36 -17.52
C GLU A 544 17.30 48.25 -18.49
N ALA A 545 16.71 47.04 -18.44
CA ALA A 545 15.39 46.61 -18.96
C ALA A 545 15.40 46.36 -20.48
N GLY A 546 14.60 45.48 -21.10
CA GLY A 546 13.49 44.62 -20.69
C GLY A 546 13.44 43.41 -21.65
N PHE A 547 12.44 42.54 -21.65
CA PHE A 547 11.02 42.85 -21.70
C PHE A 547 10.20 41.62 -21.26
N ALA A 548 9.32 41.81 -20.28
CA ALA A 548 8.24 40.89 -19.96
C ALA A 548 6.93 41.57 -20.39
N ASP A 549 6.21 40.95 -21.31
CA ASP A 549 4.88 41.38 -21.73
C ASP A 549 3.83 40.75 -20.80
N GLY A 550 2.98 41.61 -20.24
CA GLY A 550 1.83 41.23 -19.43
C GLY A 550 0.57 41.22 -20.29
N ALA A 551 0.00 40.03 -20.49
CA ALA A 551 -1.35 39.90 -21.01
C ALA A 551 -2.23 39.14 -20.00
N ALA A 552 -3.12 39.90 -19.34
CA ALA A 552 -4.20 39.37 -18.55
C ALA A 552 -5.14 38.51 -19.41
N ARG A 553 -5.37 37.25 -19.02
CA ARG A 553 -6.52 36.48 -19.49
C ARG A 553 -6.98 35.52 -18.39
N GLY A 554 -8.21 35.73 -17.95
CA GLY A 554 -8.82 35.03 -16.81
C GLY A 554 -8.73 33.51 -16.93
N ARG A 555 -8.25 32.88 -15.85
CA ARG A 555 -8.29 31.43 -15.70
C ARG A 555 -9.54 31.02 -14.92
N ARG A 556 -10.33 30.22 -15.64
CA ARG A 556 -11.38 29.35 -15.11
C ARG A 556 -10.78 28.43 -14.04
N LYS A 557 -11.62 28.14 -13.05
CA LYS A 557 -11.48 27.14 -11.98
C LYS A 557 -10.83 25.86 -12.55
N GLY A 558 -9.60 25.60 -12.11
CA GLY A 558 -8.77 24.46 -12.49
C GLY A 558 -7.88 24.14 -11.30
N GLU A 559 -8.22 23.04 -10.66
CA GLU A 559 -7.79 22.52 -9.37
C GLU A 559 -6.27 22.34 -9.24
N ARG A 560 -5.68 23.07 -8.29
CA ARG A 560 -4.49 22.69 -7.53
C ARG A 560 -4.58 23.43 -6.20
N VAL A 561 -5.25 22.81 -5.25
CA VAL A 561 -5.38 23.33 -3.89
C VAL A 561 -4.13 22.89 -3.12
N ARG A 562 -3.30 23.85 -2.73
CA ARG A 562 -2.53 23.75 -1.48
C ARG A 562 -3.58 23.90 -0.39
N GLU A 563 -3.94 22.81 0.26
CA GLU A 563 -4.75 22.86 1.47
C GLU A 563 -3.86 23.32 2.62
N GLU A 564 -3.87 24.63 2.90
CA GLU A 564 -3.74 25.07 4.28
C GLU A 564 -5.07 24.77 4.97
N GLU A 565 -5.24 23.56 5.50
CA GLU A 565 -6.26 23.31 6.50
C GLU A 565 -5.86 24.06 7.78
N ARG A 566 -6.71 25.01 8.16
CA ARG A 566 -6.73 25.54 9.52
C ARG A 566 -7.24 24.42 10.41
N ASP A 567 -6.34 23.77 11.12
CA ASP A 567 -6.69 22.92 12.26
C ASP A 567 -7.39 23.80 13.30
N GLY A 568 -8.72 23.66 13.38
CA GLY A 568 -9.44 23.99 14.59
C GLY A 568 -9.02 23.00 15.66
N GLU A 569 -8.50 23.51 16.78
CA GLU A 569 -8.37 22.75 18.03
C GLU A 569 -9.74 22.16 18.40
N VAL A 570 -9.95 20.89 18.06
CA VAL A 570 -10.95 20.05 18.68
C VAL A 570 -10.22 19.26 19.75
N GLU A 571 -10.51 19.57 21.01
CA GLU A 571 -10.04 18.81 22.16
C GLU A 571 -10.39 17.32 21.98
N GLY A 572 -9.39 16.52 21.62
CA GLY A 572 -9.49 15.07 21.56
C GLY A 572 -9.69 14.49 22.96
N GLU A 573 -10.89 13.96 23.19
CA GLU A 573 -11.25 13.15 24.34
C GLU A 573 -10.23 11.99 24.49
N LYS A 574 -9.51 11.99 25.62
CA LYS A 574 -8.53 10.95 25.97
C LYS A 574 -9.23 9.62 26.25
N ASP A 575 -9.49 8.81 25.23
CA ASP A 575 -9.81 7.41 25.43
C ASP A 575 -8.52 6.56 25.45
N ARG A 576 -8.16 6.15 26.68
CA ARG A 576 -7.17 5.10 26.93
C ARG A 576 -7.78 3.77 26.51
N GLY A 577 -7.33 3.19 25.40
CA GLY A 577 -7.80 1.88 24.98
C GLY A 577 -7.07 1.31 23.77
N GLY A 578 -5.79 0.97 23.93
CA GLY A 578 -5.03 0.23 22.93
C GLY A 578 -4.23 -0.88 23.60
N VAL A 579 -4.87 -2.02 23.90
CA VAL A 579 -4.17 -3.27 24.23
C VAL A 579 -3.80 -3.95 22.91
N GLY A 580 -2.75 -3.43 22.27
CA GLY A 580 -1.90 -4.21 21.38
C GLY A 580 -0.67 -4.60 22.20
N ARG A 581 -0.29 -5.87 22.18
CA ARG A 581 0.94 -6.38 22.81
C ARG A 581 2.17 -5.77 22.13
N GLY A 582 2.45 -4.50 22.41
CA GLY A 582 3.74 -3.87 22.24
C GLY A 582 4.55 -4.10 23.50
N GLU A 583 5.81 -4.50 23.32
CA GLU A 583 6.78 -4.71 24.39
C GLU A 583 6.69 -3.60 25.44
N VAL A 584 6.45 -4.00 26.69
CA VAL A 584 6.47 -3.10 27.84
C VAL A 584 7.94 -2.74 28.09
N GLU A 585 8.46 -1.74 27.38
CA GLU A 585 9.71 -1.11 27.77
C GLU A 585 9.48 -0.36 29.09
N SER A 586 10.27 -0.76 30.08
CA SER A 586 10.28 -0.29 31.46
C SER A 586 10.25 1.24 31.57
N ARG A 587 9.44 1.74 32.51
CA ARG A 587 9.27 3.16 32.90
C ARG A 587 10.50 3.75 33.60
N GLY A 588 11.68 3.54 33.03
CA GLY A 588 12.94 4.21 33.36
C GLY A 588 13.63 4.64 32.06
N GLY A 589 12.90 5.30 31.17
CA GLY A 589 13.29 5.44 29.77
C GLY A 589 14.33 6.53 29.55
N GLY A 590 15.59 6.13 29.36
CA GLY A 590 16.57 6.96 28.65
C GLY A 590 16.12 7.23 27.21
N LEU A 591 16.72 8.23 26.55
CA LEU A 591 16.49 8.54 25.15
C LEU A 591 16.98 7.37 24.28
N ARG A 592 16.15 6.36 24.03
CA ARG A 592 16.52 5.22 23.18
C ARG A 592 15.61 5.16 21.97
N LEU A 593 16.19 5.16 20.77
CA LEU A 593 15.44 5.01 19.54
C LEU A 593 14.94 3.56 19.34
N PRO A 594 13.69 3.35 18.92
CA PRO A 594 13.17 2.02 18.60
C PRO A 594 13.97 1.36 17.46
N GLY A 595 14.28 0.06 17.60
CA GLY A 595 15.04 -0.69 16.58
C GLY A 595 14.43 -0.63 15.17
N ARG A 596 13.09 -0.58 15.08
CA ARG A 596 12.36 -0.42 13.81
C ARG A 596 12.73 0.85 13.04
N VAL A 597 13.18 1.92 13.71
CA VAL A 597 13.59 3.16 13.02
C VAL A 597 14.82 2.90 12.15
N PHE A 598 15.79 2.15 12.66
CA PHE A 598 16.98 1.78 11.89
C PHE A 598 16.62 0.85 10.73
N GLU A 599 15.67 -0.07 10.92
CA GLU A 599 15.13 -0.87 9.81
C GLU A 599 14.48 0.00 8.73
N MET A 600 13.63 0.96 9.12
CA MET A 600 12.99 1.91 8.19
C MET A 600 14.04 2.73 7.43
N LEU A 601 15.11 3.16 8.10
CA LEU A 601 16.22 3.89 7.46
C LEU A 601 16.96 3.04 6.42
N ARG A 602 17.09 1.72 6.62
CA ARG A 602 17.69 0.83 5.62
C ARG A 602 16.89 0.78 4.32
N TYR A 603 15.56 0.78 4.41
CA TYR A 603 14.70 0.84 3.23
C TYR A 603 14.71 2.24 2.58
N LEU A 604 14.81 3.29 3.40
CA LEU A 604 14.80 4.67 2.91
C LEU A 604 16.08 5.02 2.15
N GLY A 605 17.23 4.68 2.71
CA GLY A 605 18.55 4.92 2.13
C GLY A 605 18.73 6.37 1.68
N ALA A 606 19.25 6.55 0.46
CA ALA A 606 19.48 7.86 -0.13
C ALA A 606 18.19 8.69 -0.32
N PHE A 607 17.00 8.08 -0.37
CA PHE A 607 15.73 8.79 -0.61
C PHE A 607 15.30 9.72 0.53
N LEU A 608 15.97 9.65 1.69
CA LEU A 608 15.78 10.61 2.79
C LEU A 608 16.03 12.07 2.38
N TYR A 609 16.73 12.33 1.26
CA TYR A 609 16.93 13.67 0.71
C TYR A 609 15.63 14.47 0.48
N GLN A 610 14.51 13.77 0.25
CA GLN A 610 13.21 14.40 0.02
C GLN A 610 12.66 15.09 1.28
N ASP A 611 13.10 14.69 2.47
CA ASP A 611 12.73 15.32 3.75
C ASP A 611 13.97 15.76 4.53
N THR A 612 14.50 16.93 4.16
CA THR A 612 15.65 17.54 4.83
C THR A 612 15.38 17.94 6.28
N ILE A 613 14.12 18.09 6.68
CA ILE A 613 13.74 18.39 8.06
C ILE A 613 13.89 17.13 8.90
N LEU A 614 13.38 16.00 8.42
CA LEU A 614 13.55 14.70 9.08
C LEU A 614 15.02 14.34 9.23
N LEU A 615 15.83 14.56 8.19
CA LEU A 615 17.28 14.35 8.24
C LEU A 615 17.93 15.13 9.39
N GLN A 616 17.63 16.43 9.51
CA GLN A 616 18.14 17.26 10.61
C GLN A 616 17.64 16.80 11.99
N LYS A 617 16.37 16.40 12.10
CA LYS A 617 15.81 15.85 13.35
C LYS A 617 16.53 14.57 13.76
N LEU A 618 16.78 13.67 12.81
CA LEU A 618 17.52 12.42 13.04
C LEU A 618 18.94 12.71 13.53
N CYS A 619 19.68 13.62 12.89
CA CYS A 619 21.02 14.00 13.34
C CYS A 619 21.02 14.45 14.81
N LYS A 620 20.06 15.29 15.20
CA LYS A 620 19.93 15.79 16.58
C LYS A 620 19.62 14.68 17.58
N VAL A 621 18.66 13.81 17.26
CA VAL A 621 18.26 12.72 18.16
C VAL A 621 19.38 11.68 18.28
N LEU A 622 20.00 11.28 17.17
CA LEU A 622 21.11 10.32 17.17
C LEU A 622 22.31 10.84 17.95
N LYS A 623 22.64 12.13 17.80
CA LYS A 623 23.71 12.78 18.57
C LYS A 623 23.40 12.74 20.07
N ALA A 624 22.18 13.09 20.45
CA ALA A 624 21.78 13.08 21.85
C ALA A 624 21.76 11.66 22.45
N ASP A 625 21.27 10.66 21.71
CA ASP A 625 21.27 9.24 22.13
C ASP A 625 22.71 8.75 22.37
N LEU A 626 23.63 9.04 21.42
CA LEU A 626 25.05 8.70 21.55
C LEU A 626 25.71 9.35 22.78
N LEU A 627 25.52 10.65 22.98
CA LEU A 627 26.10 11.38 24.11
C LEU A 627 25.50 10.92 25.44
N GLN A 628 24.20 10.61 25.48
CA GLN A 628 23.56 10.07 26.67
C GLN A 628 24.10 8.67 27.01
N ALA A 629 24.29 7.80 26.01
CA ALA A 629 24.86 6.48 26.23
C ALA A 629 26.30 6.54 26.74
N ARG A 630 27.13 7.44 26.17
CA ARG A 630 28.51 7.64 26.62
C ARG A 630 28.60 8.24 28.02
N SER A 631 27.76 9.21 28.35
CA SER A 631 27.72 9.79 29.70
C SER A 631 27.28 8.76 30.75
N ALA A 632 26.29 7.92 30.44
CA ALA A 632 25.88 6.82 31.31
C ALA A 632 27.03 5.81 31.55
N ALA A 633 27.78 5.45 30.50
CA ALA A 633 28.96 4.61 30.61
C ALA A 633 30.06 5.26 31.47
N ALA A 634 30.34 6.54 31.28
CA ALA A 634 31.34 7.27 32.08
C ALA A 634 30.96 7.34 33.57
N VAL A 635 29.69 7.58 33.89
CA VAL A 635 29.17 7.58 35.27
C VAL A 635 29.33 6.19 35.91
N ALA A 636 29.02 5.13 35.17
CA ALA A 636 29.15 3.76 35.65
C ALA A 636 30.63 3.36 35.89
N VAL A 637 31.55 3.79 35.03
CA VAL A 637 32.99 3.59 35.24
C VAL A 637 33.49 4.34 36.48
N THR A 638 33.03 5.59 36.66
CA THR A 638 33.41 6.40 37.83
C THR A 638 32.88 5.81 39.15
N SER A 639 31.65 5.27 39.15
CA SER A 639 31.08 4.60 40.33
C SER A 639 31.75 3.26 40.64
N ALA A 640 32.20 2.52 39.61
CA ALA A 640 33.03 1.33 39.81
C ALA A 640 34.41 1.67 40.41
N ALA A 641 35.02 2.77 39.97
CA ALA A 641 36.30 3.23 40.49
C ALA A 641 36.21 3.69 41.96
N SER A 642 35.11 4.33 42.38
CA SER A 642 34.91 4.74 43.77
C SER A 642 34.56 3.58 44.71
N ALA A 643 34.00 2.48 44.19
CA ALA A 643 33.71 1.27 44.96
C ALA A 643 34.94 0.35 45.20
N GLY A 644 36.03 0.56 44.46
CA GLY A 644 37.25 -0.25 44.52
C GLY A 644 38.47 0.51 45.05
N SER A 645 38.60 0.62 46.38
CA SER A 645 39.90 0.96 46.98
C SER A 645 40.80 -0.28 46.95
N SER A 646 41.79 -0.30 46.05
CA SER A 646 42.87 -1.30 45.84
C SER A 646 42.64 -2.45 44.84
N ALA A 647 42.77 -2.17 43.52
CA ALA A 647 43.24 -3.12 42.46
C ALA A 647 43.47 -2.36 41.11
N PRO A 648 44.31 -2.84 40.18
CA PRO A 648 45.28 -2.01 39.46
C PRO A 648 44.68 -1.14 38.34
N ALA A 649 45.21 0.08 38.25
CA ALA A 649 44.81 1.17 37.35
C ALA A 649 45.03 0.95 35.84
N VAL A 650 45.31 -0.28 35.38
CA VAL A 650 45.75 -0.54 34.00
C VAL A 650 44.60 -0.90 33.04
N SER A 651 43.46 -1.42 33.52
CA SER A 651 42.30 -1.75 32.67
C SER A 651 41.25 -0.64 32.55
N VAL A 652 41.30 0.37 33.43
CA VAL A 652 40.33 1.48 33.46
C VAL A 652 40.78 2.66 32.59
N ALA A 653 42.09 2.87 32.45
CA ALA A 653 42.66 3.97 31.64
C ALA A 653 42.36 3.83 30.14
N ALA A 654 42.32 2.61 29.60
CA ALA A 654 42.01 2.36 28.18
C ALA A 654 40.54 2.65 27.83
N VAL A 655 39.62 2.56 28.80
CA VAL A 655 38.19 2.86 28.60
C VAL A 655 37.89 4.34 28.87
N ALA A 656 38.60 4.96 29.83
CA ALA A 656 38.47 6.39 30.14
C ALA A 656 39.06 7.30 29.05
N ALA A 657 40.11 6.87 28.34
CA ALA A 657 40.73 7.64 27.25
C ALA A 657 39.79 7.87 26.05
N ASN A 658 38.73 7.06 25.89
CA ASN A 658 37.69 7.26 24.87
C ASN A 658 36.45 8.01 25.38
N ALA A 659 36.34 8.26 26.69
CA ALA A 659 35.16 8.90 27.29
C ALA A 659 35.38 10.38 27.66
N SER A 660 36.61 10.88 27.61
CA SER A 660 36.94 12.29 27.87
C SER A 660 37.58 12.94 26.65
N ALA A 661 36.79 13.73 25.91
CA ALA A 661 37.14 15.08 25.46
C ALA A 661 36.10 15.62 24.45
N PRO A 662 35.41 16.73 24.77
CA PRO A 662 35.41 17.88 23.89
C PRO A 662 36.64 18.73 24.25
N ALA A 663 37.60 18.81 23.33
CA ALA A 663 38.73 19.76 23.38
C ALA A 663 39.58 19.79 24.67
N ALA A 664 40.54 18.86 24.83
CA ALA A 664 41.79 19.12 25.57
C ALA A 664 42.85 18.06 25.25
N LEU A 665 44.10 18.53 25.04
CA LEU A 665 45.36 17.79 24.85
C LEU A 665 45.47 16.49 25.67
N CYS A 666 45.76 15.35 25.03
CA CYS A 666 46.29 14.15 25.69
C CYS A 666 47.15 13.31 24.73
N ASN A 667 48.42 13.13 25.11
CA ASN A 667 49.37 12.18 24.54
C ASN A 667 48.89 10.73 24.71
N GLY A 668 49.04 9.91 23.67
CA GLY A 668 48.92 8.44 23.75
C GLY A 668 50.29 7.77 23.61
N PRO A 669 50.59 6.68 24.34
CA PRO A 669 51.81 5.91 24.15
C PRO A 669 51.67 4.98 22.92
N SER A 670 52.80 4.70 22.28
CA SER A 670 52.89 3.83 21.10
C SER A 670 52.57 2.37 21.43
N LEU A 671 51.79 1.74 20.55
CA LEU A 671 51.56 0.30 20.56
C LEU A 671 52.55 -0.35 19.58
N SER A 672 53.51 -1.11 20.11
CA SER A 672 54.26 -2.11 19.36
C SER A 672 53.62 -3.49 19.58
N ALA A 673 53.46 -4.24 18.49
CA ALA A 673 52.93 -5.60 18.48
C ALA A 673 53.89 -6.59 19.17
N PRO A 674 53.40 -7.66 19.83
CA PRO A 674 54.29 -8.65 20.41
C PRO A 674 54.72 -9.68 19.36
N THR A 675 56.03 -9.85 19.23
CA THR A 675 56.64 -11.03 18.62
C THR A 675 56.87 -12.09 19.70
N ALA A 676 56.64 -13.34 19.32
CA ALA A 676 56.82 -14.52 20.17
C ALA A 676 58.31 -14.78 20.48
N ALA A 677 58.63 -15.14 21.72
CA ALA A 677 59.82 -15.92 22.07
C ALA A 677 59.67 -16.62 23.42
N ALA A 678 60.13 -17.86 23.47
CA ALA A 678 60.14 -18.80 24.58
C ALA A 678 61.24 -18.51 25.62
N ALA A 679 61.06 -18.98 26.88
CA ALA A 679 62.10 -19.65 27.70
C ALA A 679 61.60 -20.02 29.13
N THR A 680 61.41 -21.32 29.34
CA THR A 680 61.94 -22.22 30.38
C THR A 680 62.55 -21.64 31.69
N THR A 681 62.00 -22.13 32.82
CA THR A 681 62.61 -22.52 34.12
C THR A 681 63.50 -21.55 34.92
N ALA A 682 63.15 -21.36 36.21
CA ALA A 682 64.00 -21.76 37.35
C ALA A 682 63.26 -21.68 38.70
N ASN A 683 63.36 -22.77 39.46
CA ASN A 683 62.96 -22.91 40.87
C ASN A 683 63.87 -22.12 41.81
N GLY A 684 63.33 -21.67 42.94
CA GLY A 684 64.10 -21.31 44.14
C GLY A 684 63.18 -21.03 45.35
N PRO A 685 63.48 -21.51 46.57
CA PRO A 685 62.47 -21.85 47.58
C PRO A 685 62.27 -20.79 48.68
N ILE A 686 61.10 -20.84 49.33
CA ILE A 686 60.76 -20.17 50.60
C ILE A 686 61.28 -21.06 51.76
N PRO A 687 61.81 -20.49 52.86
CA PRO A 687 61.09 -20.42 54.14
C PRO A 687 61.43 -19.10 54.91
N SER A 688 60.79 -18.63 55.98
CA SER A 688 59.98 -19.20 57.05
C SER A 688 59.22 -18.08 57.78
N GLU A 689 58.12 -18.47 58.42
CA GLU A 689 57.20 -17.70 59.26
C GLU A 689 57.86 -17.01 60.48
N SER A 690 57.30 -15.86 60.89
CA SER A 690 57.05 -15.54 62.30
C SER A 690 55.95 -14.48 62.45
N ASN A 691 54.90 -14.90 63.14
CA ASN A 691 53.71 -14.22 63.66
C ASN A 691 53.85 -12.72 64.02
N ASP A 692 52.83 -11.92 63.70
CA ASP A 692 51.82 -11.53 64.70
C ASP A 692 50.57 -10.90 64.08
N ALA A 693 49.43 -11.17 64.70
CA ALA A 693 48.09 -11.00 64.18
C ALA A 693 47.52 -9.59 64.37
N SER A 694 46.86 -9.06 63.34
CA SER A 694 45.61 -8.31 63.51
C SER A 694 44.64 -8.72 62.40
N ILE A 695 43.64 -9.51 62.79
CA ILE A 695 42.53 -9.96 61.95
C ILE A 695 41.69 -8.74 61.57
N ALA A 696 41.71 -8.36 60.30
CA ALA A 696 40.63 -7.63 59.67
C ALA A 696 39.99 -8.57 58.64
N VAL A 697 38.79 -9.04 58.96
CA VAL A 697 37.93 -9.79 58.04
C VAL A 697 37.71 -8.91 56.80
N PRO A 698 38.06 -9.34 55.56
CA PRO A 698 37.61 -8.62 54.38
C PRO A 698 36.10 -8.80 54.30
N ASP A 699 35.38 -7.71 54.43
CA ASP A 699 33.93 -7.66 54.36
C ASP A 699 33.48 -8.22 52.98
N ALA A 700 32.97 -9.46 52.96
CA ALA A 700 32.55 -10.14 51.73
C ALA A 700 31.45 -9.37 50.96
N SER A 701 30.76 -8.45 51.65
CA SER A 701 29.77 -7.55 51.07
C SER A 701 30.40 -6.46 50.17
N ALA A 702 31.57 -5.93 50.53
CA ALA A 702 32.28 -4.90 49.77
C ALA A 702 32.88 -5.45 48.46
N SER A 703 33.40 -6.69 48.50
CA SER A 703 33.90 -7.39 47.30
C SER A 703 32.78 -7.66 46.29
N THR A 704 31.60 -8.04 46.78
CA THR A 704 30.42 -8.29 45.93
C THR A 704 29.87 -6.99 45.32
N ALA A 705 29.86 -5.89 46.08
CA ALA A 705 29.44 -4.58 45.59
C ALA A 705 30.39 -4.02 44.51
N ALA A 706 31.71 -4.16 44.69
CA ALA A 706 32.71 -3.76 43.70
C ALA A 706 32.61 -4.60 42.41
N ALA A 707 32.41 -5.92 42.53
CA ALA A 707 32.19 -6.81 41.39
C ALA A 707 30.89 -6.45 40.62
N THR A 708 29.82 -6.12 41.35
CA THR A 708 28.56 -5.68 40.76
C THR A 708 28.70 -4.34 40.04
N ALA A 709 29.41 -3.37 40.64
CA ALA A 709 29.68 -2.08 40.00
C ALA A 709 30.54 -2.21 38.74
N ALA A 710 31.55 -3.08 38.75
CA ALA A 710 32.37 -3.38 37.56
C ALA A 710 31.55 -4.07 36.45
N ALA A 711 30.64 -4.98 36.80
CA ALA A 711 29.73 -5.60 35.84
C ALA A 711 28.77 -4.57 35.21
N VAL A 712 28.24 -3.64 36.01
CA VAL A 712 27.39 -2.53 35.52
C VAL A 712 28.16 -1.59 34.60
N ALA A 713 29.41 -1.24 34.94
CA ALA A 713 30.27 -0.42 34.09
C ALA A 713 30.56 -1.10 32.74
N THR A 714 30.84 -2.40 32.76
CA THR A 714 31.06 -3.20 31.54
C THR A 714 29.81 -3.26 30.68
N ALA A 715 28.63 -3.47 31.28
CA ALA A 715 27.35 -3.48 30.57
C ALA A 715 27.01 -2.11 29.97
N ALA A 716 27.25 -1.01 30.70
CA ALA A 716 27.02 0.35 30.20
C ALA A 716 27.96 0.71 29.04
N ALA A 717 29.24 0.30 29.11
CA ALA A 717 30.19 0.48 28.01
C ALA A 717 29.79 -0.33 26.77
N ALA A 718 29.31 -1.57 26.94
CA ALA A 718 28.80 -2.38 25.83
C ALA A 718 27.57 -1.74 25.18
N ALA A 719 26.63 -1.20 25.98
CA ALA A 719 25.46 -0.49 25.48
C ALA A 719 25.84 0.79 24.71
N ALA A 720 26.81 1.57 25.19
CA ALA A 720 27.29 2.75 24.47
C ALA A 720 27.92 2.39 23.12
N LYS A 721 28.66 1.28 23.05
CA LYS A 721 29.23 0.75 21.80
C LYS A 721 28.14 0.27 20.83
N GLU A 722 27.07 -0.35 21.34
CA GLU A 722 25.91 -0.73 20.53
C GLU A 722 25.22 0.49 19.91
N VAL A 723 25.00 1.55 20.71
CA VAL A 723 24.42 2.82 20.23
C VAL A 723 25.31 3.46 19.17
N GLU A 724 26.62 3.52 19.40
CA GLU A 724 27.58 4.01 18.42
C GLU A 724 27.53 3.23 17.11
N GLY A 725 27.46 1.89 17.18
CA GLY A 725 27.28 1.04 15.99
C GLY A 725 26.01 1.35 15.20
N ARG A 726 24.88 1.60 15.89
CA ARG A 726 23.62 2.00 15.24
C ARG A 726 23.68 3.39 14.61
N VAL A 727 24.39 4.33 15.23
CA VAL A 727 24.60 5.68 14.66
C VAL A 727 25.46 5.60 13.40
N ILE A 728 26.54 4.83 13.44
CA ILE A 728 27.41 4.57 12.30
C ILE A 728 26.60 3.93 11.17
N GLU A 729 25.78 2.92 11.47
CA GLU A 729 24.90 2.30 10.49
C GLU A 729 23.90 3.30 9.88
N ALA A 730 23.28 4.17 10.67
CA ALA A 730 22.36 5.19 10.16
C ALA A 730 23.06 6.21 9.24
N LEU A 731 24.31 6.56 9.56
CA LEU A 731 25.15 7.41 8.71
C LEU A 731 25.43 6.74 7.37
N GLU A 732 25.95 5.51 7.43
CA GLU A 732 26.37 4.71 6.26
C GLU A 732 25.20 4.44 5.31
N VAL A 733 24.07 3.98 5.85
CA VAL A 733 22.97 3.48 5.01
C VAL A 733 22.05 4.60 4.51
N ALA A 734 21.84 5.67 5.28
CA ALA A 734 20.83 6.68 4.97
C ALA A 734 21.35 8.12 4.92
N LEU A 735 22.00 8.62 5.97
CA LEU A 735 22.29 10.06 6.09
C LEU A 735 23.34 10.56 5.08
N LEU A 736 24.46 9.84 4.93
CA LEU A 736 25.53 10.22 4.00
C LEU A 736 25.11 10.02 2.53
N PRO A 737 24.45 8.89 2.15
CA PRO A 737 23.88 8.76 0.82
C PRO A 737 22.84 9.83 0.47
N ALA A 738 21.99 10.22 1.42
CA ALA A 738 20.98 11.25 1.20
C ALA A 738 21.59 12.62 0.93
N LEU A 739 22.69 12.98 1.60
CA LEU A 739 23.38 14.26 1.39
C LEU A 739 23.72 14.49 -0.09
N GLN A 740 24.19 13.44 -0.80
CA GLN A 740 24.57 13.51 -2.21
C GLN A 740 23.43 13.98 -3.12
N ALA A 741 22.17 13.69 -2.76
CA ALA A 741 20.98 14.07 -3.52
C ALA A 741 20.30 15.35 -3.00
N VAL A 742 20.73 15.90 -1.86
CA VAL A 742 20.18 17.15 -1.32
C VAL A 742 20.67 18.33 -2.16
N VAL A 743 19.74 19.15 -2.66
CA VAL A 743 20.09 20.44 -3.27
C VAL A 743 20.73 21.35 -2.22
N ALA A 744 21.85 21.99 -2.57
CA ALA A 744 22.73 22.76 -1.69
C ALA A 744 22.03 23.38 -0.46
N ASN A 745 22.16 22.71 0.69
CA ASN A 745 21.51 23.07 1.96
C ASN A 745 22.54 23.06 3.11
N PRO A 746 23.23 24.18 3.38
CA PRO A 746 24.27 24.25 4.40
C PRO A 746 23.83 23.82 5.82
N PRO A 747 22.63 24.17 6.31
CA PRO A 747 22.13 23.69 7.60
C PRO A 747 22.17 22.16 7.77
N VAL A 748 21.86 21.40 6.72
CA VAL A 748 21.93 19.93 6.74
C VAL A 748 23.37 19.47 6.96
N CYS A 749 24.33 20.08 6.27
CA CYS A 749 25.76 19.78 6.40
C CYS A 749 26.27 20.06 7.80
N MET A 750 25.87 21.20 8.38
CA MET A 750 26.24 21.58 9.74
C MET A 750 25.70 20.59 10.77
N GLN A 751 24.43 20.19 10.66
CA GLN A 751 23.83 19.20 11.56
C GLN A 751 24.45 17.81 11.42
N LEU A 752 24.83 17.43 10.20
CA LEU A 752 25.53 16.18 9.95
C LEU A 752 26.95 16.19 10.54
N TRP A 753 27.67 17.32 10.43
CA TRP A 753 28.96 17.51 11.09
C TRP A 753 28.86 17.43 12.61
N GLU A 754 27.84 18.04 13.21
CA GLU A 754 27.60 17.96 14.65
C GLU A 754 27.45 16.51 15.15
N LEU A 755 26.90 15.62 14.33
CA LEU A 755 26.82 14.19 14.62
C LEU A 755 28.16 13.48 14.35
N LEU A 756 28.74 13.69 13.16
CA LEU A 756 30.00 13.06 12.74
C LEU A 756 31.17 13.39 13.68
N SER A 757 31.26 14.64 14.14
CA SER A 757 32.30 15.08 15.08
C SER A 757 32.28 14.36 16.43
N CYS A 758 31.18 13.69 16.78
CA CYS A 758 31.11 12.81 17.95
C CYS A 758 31.78 11.45 17.71
N ILE A 759 32.03 11.07 16.46
CA ILE A 759 32.61 9.78 16.07
C ILE A 759 34.14 9.93 15.92
N PRO A 760 34.94 8.95 16.38
CA PRO A 760 36.39 8.97 16.20
C PRO A 760 36.81 9.11 14.73
N PHE A 761 37.88 9.86 14.46
CA PHE A 761 38.28 10.22 13.09
C PHE A 761 38.56 9.01 12.17
N HIS A 762 39.08 7.90 12.72
CA HIS A 762 39.34 6.69 11.94
C HIS A 762 38.05 6.05 11.40
N GLU A 763 36.98 6.03 12.21
CA GLU A 763 35.66 5.57 11.76
C GLU A 763 35.03 6.57 10.78
N ARG A 764 35.21 7.88 10.99
CA ARG A 764 34.78 8.90 10.01
C ARG A 764 35.43 8.67 8.65
N TYR A 765 36.75 8.44 8.63
CA TYR A 765 37.50 8.23 7.40
C TYR A 765 37.17 6.90 6.73
N ARG A 766 36.87 5.85 7.51
CA ARG A 766 36.30 4.61 6.98
C ARG A 766 34.99 4.89 6.24
N LEU A 767 34.06 5.63 6.87
CA LEU A 767 32.81 6.04 6.25
C LEU A 767 33.03 6.86 4.98
N TYR A 768 34.02 7.76 4.95
CA TYR A 768 34.35 8.55 3.76
C TYR A 768 34.91 7.70 2.62
N GLY A 769 35.70 6.67 2.92
CA GLY A 769 36.20 5.72 1.93
C GLY A 769 35.12 4.82 1.35
N GLU A 770 34.14 4.43 2.17
CA GLU A 770 33.01 3.60 1.75
C GLU A 770 31.90 4.42 1.05
N TRP A 771 31.87 5.74 1.27
CA TRP A 771 30.84 6.68 0.78
C TRP A 771 30.51 6.52 -0.72
N GLU A 772 31.52 6.30 -1.56
CA GLU A 772 31.33 6.21 -3.01
C GLU A 772 31.22 4.76 -3.54
N ARG A 773 31.63 3.74 -2.76
CA ARG A 773 31.82 2.36 -3.22
C ARG A 773 30.52 1.60 -3.46
N ASP A 774 29.56 1.71 -2.54
CA ASP A 774 28.35 0.88 -2.56
C ASP A 774 27.15 1.56 -3.27
N ASN A 775 27.36 2.81 -3.73
CA ASN A 775 26.31 3.68 -4.27
C ASN A 775 26.18 3.65 -5.80
N GLU A 776 26.96 2.82 -6.51
CA GLU A 776 26.94 2.75 -7.99
C GLU A 776 25.66 2.11 -8.55
N SER A 777 24.90 1.37 -7.74
CA SER A 777 23.65 0.72 -8.16
C SER A 777 22.43 1.64 -8.12
N ASN A 778 22.49 2.77 -7.40
CA ASN A 778 21.37 3.70 -7.31
C ASN A 778 21.52 4.81 -8.38
N PRO A 779 20.63 4.87 -9.39
CA PRO A 779 20.75 5.86 -10.46
C PRO A 779 20.71 7.30 -9.95
N LEU A 780 19.96 7.58 -8.86
CA LEU A 780 19.84 8.92 -8.29
C LEU A 780 21.19 9.43 -7.76
N VAL A 781 21.89 8.61 -6.96
CA VAL A 781 23.17 8.98 -6.36
C VAL A 781 24.26 9.06 -7.44
N LEU A 782 24.22 8.15 -8.42
CA LEU A 782 25.13 8.17 -9.56
C LEU A 782 24.95 9.46 -10.40
N ALA A 783 23.70 9.86 -10.66
CA ALA A 783 23.38 11.09 -11.40
C ALA A 783 23.94 12.31 -10.68
N ALA A 784 23.61 12.47 -9.39
CA ALA A 784 24.07 13.59 -8.57
C ALA A 784 25.61 13.70 -8.56
N ARG A 785 26.31 12.57 -8.48
CA ARG A 785 27.77 12.51 -8.53
C ARG A 785 28.34 12.96 -9.88
N GLN A 786 27.80 12.45 -10.98
CA GLN A 786 28.29 12.81 -12.33
C GLN A 786 28.06 14.30 -12.62
N ILE A 787 26.89 14.81 -12.23
CA ILE A 787 26.53 16.24 -12.34
C ILE A 787 27.51 17.08 -11.51
N ALA A 788 27.67 16.77 -10.22
CA ALA A 788 28.57 17.51 -9.33
C ALA A 788 30.02 17.52 -9.84
N ARG A 789 30.53 16.39 -10.35
CA ARG A 789 31.88 16.28 -10.93
C ARG A 789 32.05 17.15 -12.17
N LEU A 790 31.06 17.16 -13.06
CA LEU A 790 31.09 17.96 -14.28
C LEU A 790 30.99 19.45 -13.97
N ASP A 791 30.10 19.84 -13.07
CA ASP A 791 29.90 21.24 -12.66
C ASP A 791 31.09 21.80 -11.90
N THR A 792 31.73 20.98 -11.07
CA THR A 792 32.98 21.36 -10.39
C THR A 792 34.06 21.67 -11.41
N ARG A 793 34.27 20.81 -12.42
CA ARG A 793 35.25 21.06 -13.48
C ARG A 793 34.94 22.35 -14.26
N ARG A 794 33.67 22.62 -14.56
CA ARG A 794 33.26 23.86 -15.24
C ARG A 794 33.51 25.09 -14.38
N THR A 795 33.16 25.01 -13.09
CA THR A 795 33.36 26.08 -12.12
C THR A 795 34.84 26.40 -11.94
N LEU A 796 35.69 25.38 -11.83
CA LEU A 796 37.14 25.54 -11.70
C LEU A 796 37.80 26.18 -12.93
N LYS A 797 37.33 25.88 -14.15
CA LYS A 797 37.82 26.55 -15.38
C LYS A 797 37.61 28.06 -15.39
N ARG A 798 36.62 28.55 -14.65
CA ARG A 798 36.29 29.97 -14.54
C ARG A 798 36.84 30.59 -13.26
N LEU A 799 37.46 29.81 -12.37
CA LEU A 799 37.87 30.29 -11.06
C LEU A 799 39.13 31.16 -11.20
N ALA A 800 38.97 32.46 -10.97
CA ALA A 800 40.04 33.44 -10.97
C ALA A 800 39.88 34.43 -9.81
N LYS A 801 40.94 35.17 -9.50
CA LYS A 801 40.93 36.17 -8.42
C LYS A 801 39.85 37.25 -8.61
N GLU A 802 39.61 37.64 -9.86
CA GLU A 802 38.65 38.67 -10.26
C GLU A 802 37.18 38.28 -10.03
N ASN A 803 36.84 36.99 -10.17
CA ASN A 803 35.48 36.48 -10.03
C ASN A 803 35.32 35.49 -8.85
N LEU A 804 36.26 35.55 -7.90
CA LEU A 804 36.34 34.65 -6.75
C LEU A 804 35.04 34.57 -5.93
N LYS A 805 34.35 35.70 -5.70
CA LYS A 805 33.14 35.74 -4.87
C LYS A 805 31.98 34.92 -5.49
N PRO A 806 31.52 35.19 -6.72
CA PRO A 806 30.45 34.41 -7.33
C PRO A 806 30.86 32.96 -7.58
N THR A 807 32.04 32.72 -8.14
CA THR A 807 32.51 31.36 -8.50
C THR A 807 32.81 30.52 -7.27
N GLY A 808 33.40 31.11 -6.21
CA GLY A 808 33.67 30.42 -4.95
C GLY A 808 32.41 30.05 -4.18
N ARG A 809 31.36 30.90 -4.20
CA ARG A 809 30.05 30.53 -3.62
C ARG A 809 29.38 29.40 -4.39
N LEU A 810 29.49 29.39 -5.72
CA LEU A 810 28.98 28.29 -6.53
C LEU A 810 29.72 26.99 -6.20
N LEU A 811 31.05 27.05 -6.11
CA LEU A 811 31.88 25.91 -5.72
C LEU A 811 31.49 25.36 -4.34
N ALA A 812 31.25 26.24 -3.36
CA ALA A 812 30.78 25.84 -2.04
C ALA A 812 29.40 25.19 -2.06
N LYS A 813 28.44 25.72 -2.83
CA LYS A 813 27.13 25.09 -3.00
C LYS A 813 27.24 23.65 -3.52
N LEU A 814 28.13 23.41 -4.49
CA LEU A 814 28.40 22.06 -4.99
C LEU A 814 28.99 21.18 -3.89
N ALA A 815 29.96 21.69 -3.13
CA ALA A 815 30.62 20.97 -2.03
C ALA A 815 29.68 20.62 -0.88
N HIS A 816 28.72 21.50 -0.55
CA HIS A 816 27.72 21.22 0.49
C HIS A 816 26.82 20.01 0.13
N SER A 817 26.54 19.80 -1.15
CA SER A 817 25.76 18.64 -1.60
C SER A 817 26.61 17.38 -1.77
N ASN A 818 27.74 17.49 -2.49
CA ASN A 818 28.56 16.35 -2.88
C ASN A 818 30.03 16.56 -2.50
N PRO A 819 30.36 16.61 -1.19
CA PRO A 819 31.66 17.07 -0.72
C PRO A 819 32.82 16.22 -1.26
N ILE A 820 32.79 14.90 -1.08
CA ILE A 820 33.88 14.01 -1.49
C ILE A 820 34.17 14.11 -3.00
N THR A 821 33.14 14.02 -3.84
CA THR A 821 33.29 14.09 -5.30
C THR A 821 33.86 15.45 -5.75
N VAL A 822 33.35 16.55 -5.16
CA VAL A 822 33.78 17.91 -5.47
C VAL A 822 35.23 18.13 -5.02
N LEU A 823 35.55 17.75 -3.77
CA LEU A 823 36.89 17.90 -3.18
C LEU A 823 37.93 17.05 -3.93
N ARG A 824 37.64 15.79 -4.26
CA ARG A 824 38.50 14.96 -5.12
C ARG A 824 38.77 15.63 -6.45
N THR A 825 37.73 16.18 -7.08
CA THR A 825 37.87 16.88 -8.36
C THR A 825 38.75 18.12 -8.24
N ILE A 826 38.60 18.90 -7.17
CA ILE A 826 39.44 20.08 -6.88
C ILE A 826 40.89 19.67 -6.67
N VAL A 827 41.16 18.70 -5.80
CA VAL A 827 42.52 18.28 -5.46
C VAL A 827 43.24 17.73 -6.70
N VAL A 828 42.55 16.98 -7.56
CA VAL A 828 43.12 16.51 -8.84
C VAL A 828 43.54 17.68 -9.75
N GLN A 829 42.79 18.79 -9.78
CA GLN A 829 43.20 19.97 -10.55
C GLN A 829 44.39 20.69 -9.92
N VAL A 830 44.42 20.79 -8.59
CA VAL A 830 45.50 21.42 -7.85
C VAL A 830 46.82 20.64 -7.97
N GLU A 831 46.76 19.30 -7.97
CA GLU A 831 47.93 18.45 -8.23
C GLU A 831 48.54 18.67 -9.62
N ALA A 832 47.74 19.11 -10.60
CA ALA A 832 48.17 19.32 -11.97
C ALA A 832 48.64 20.77 -12.23
N TYR A 833 48.08 21.76 -11.53
CA TYR A 833 48.30 23.18 -11.82
C TYR A 833 48.57 24.01 -10.55
N LYS A 834 49.85 24.27 -10.26
CA LYS A 834 50.29 25.05 -9.08
C LYS A 834 49.64 26.44 -8.99
N GLU A 835 49.50 27.14 -10.13
CA GLU A 835 48.91 28.49 -10.18
C GLU A 835 47.42 28.53 -9.79
N MET A 836 46.73 27.38 -9.78
CA MET A 836 45.35 27.28 -9.34
C MET A 836 45.22 27.24 -7.80
N ILE A 837 46.31 27.01 -7.06
CA ILE A 837 46.30 26.89 -5.59
C ILE A 837 45.73 28.15 -4.92
N PRO A 838 46.28 29.37 -5.14
CA PRO A 838 45.79 30.55 -4.42
C PRO A 838 44.28 30.83 -4.61
N PRO A 839 43.72 30.86 -5.85
CA PRO A 839 42.29 31.12 -6.02
C PRO A 839 41.39 29.98 -5.47
N VAL A 840 41.85 28.73 -5.46
CA VAL A 840 41.12 27.60 -4.83
C VAL A 840 41.10 27.76 -3.32
N VAL A 841 42.25 28.00 -2.69
CA VAL A 841 42.37 28.23 -1.24
C VAL A 841 41.57 29.47 -0.83
N ASP A 842 41.46 30.47 -1.70
CA ASP A 842 40.60 31.63 -1.49
C ASP A 842 39.10 31.29 -1.54
N ALA A 843 38.69 30.37 -2.41
CA ALA A 843 37.29 29.95 -2.55
C ALA A 843 36.80 29.15 -1.34
N PHE A 844 37.68 28.43 -0.64
CA PHE A 844 37.35 27.62 0.54
C PHE A 844 36.85 28.43 1.73
N LYS A 845 36.90 29.77 1.68
CA LYS A 845 36.29 30.63 2.70
C LYS A 845 34.79 30.36 2.89
N TYR A 846 34.13 29.81 1.87
CA TYR A 846 32.71 29.49 1.91
C TYR A 846 32.42 28.02 2.30
N PHE A 847 33.44 27.22 2.63
CA PHE A 847 33.27 25.85 3.11
C PHE A 847 32.94 25.83 4.61
N ASN A 848 32.30 24.75 5.06
CA ASN A 848 32.02 24.48 6.46
C ASN A 848 33.03 23.45 7.01
N GLN A 849 32.90 23.11 8.30
CA GLN A 849 33.83 22.18 8.94
C GLN A 849 33.77 20.75 8.36
N LEU A 850 32.59 20.33 7.88
CA LEU A 850 32.42 19.02 7.24
C LEU A 850 33.33 18.86 6.02
N GLU A 851 33.36 19.89 5.16
CA GLU A 851 34.15 19.87 3.94
C GLU A 851 35.65 19.90 4.25
N PHE A 852 36.07 20.56 5.34
CA PHE A 852 37.48 20.55 5.76
C PHE A 852 37.93 19.18 6.31
N ASP A 853 37.10 18.49 7.11
CA ASP A 853 37.41 17.12 7.58
C ASP A 853 37.50 16.13 6.41
N MET A 854 36.57 16.24 5.46
CA MET A 854 36.61 15.43 4.24
C MET A 854 37.74 15.82 3.30
N LEU A 855 38.17 17.08 3.28
CA LEU A 855 39.32 17.53 2.49
C LEU A 855 40.61 16.89 3.03
N GLU A 856 40.80 16.83 4.36
CA GLU A 856 41.94 16.13 4.97
C GLU A 856 41.96 14.66 4.54
N TYR A 857 40.81 13.98 4.62
CA TYR A 857 40.67 12.60 4.15
C TYR A 857 41.04 12.46 2.67
N VAL A 858 40.54 13.33 1.79
CA VAL A 858 40.84 13.30 0.36
C VAL A 858 42.35 13.52 0.12
N VAL A 859 42.99 14.43 0.84
CA VAL A 859 44.44 14.64 0.71
C VAL A 859 45.23 13.38 1.10
N ILE A 860 44.86 12.72 2.20
CA ILE A 860 45.47 11.45 2.63
C ILE A 860 45.24 10.35 1.60
N GLU A 861 44.02 10.23 1.09
CA GLU A 861 43.67 9.28 0.02
C GLU A 861 44.55 9.48 -1.22
N ARG A 862 44.75 10.75 -1.63
CA ARG A 862 45.61 11.09 -2.77
C ARG A 862 47.09 10.81 -2.52
N LEU A 863 47.56 10.94 -1.28
CA LEU A 863 48.93 10.58 -0.89
C LEU A 863 49.15 9.07 -0.91
N ALA A 864 48.14 8.30 -0.47
CA ALA A 864 48.20 6.84 -0.41
C ALA A 864 48.09 6.14 -1.77
N LEU A 865 47.86 6.87 -2.88
CA LEU A 865 47.79 6.28 -4.21
C LEU A 865 49.15 5.68 -4.62
N PRO A 866 49.18 4.49 -5.26
CA PRO A 866 50.41 3.86 -5.71
C PRO A 866 50.96 4.57 -6.97
N ARG A 867 51.62 5.72 -6.78
CA ARG A 867 52.29 6.51 -7.82
C ARG A 867 53.70 6.87 -7.39
N SER A 868 54.60 7.07 -8.36
CA SER A 868 55.99 7.46 -8.06
C SER A 868 56.02 8.83 -7.38
N THR A 869 56.67 8.87 -6.22
CA THR A 869 56.88 10.09 -5.41
C THR A 869 58.13 10.86 -5.85
N ILE A 870 59.01 10.20 -6.59
CA ILE A 870 60.23 10.75 -7.18
C ILE A 870 60.06 10.75 -8.71
N LYS A 871 60.55 11.79 -9.38
CA LYS A 871 60.58 11.87 -10.85
C LYS A 871 61.45 10.78 -11.46
N ASP A 872 61.29 10.56 -12.76
CA ASP A 872 62.10 9.59 -13.53
C ASP A 872 63.61 9.89 -13.45
N ASP A 873 63.98 11.14 -13.15
CA ASP A 873 65.37 11.58 -12.94
C ASP A 873 66.00 11.02 -11.64
N GLY A 874 65.21 10.43 -10.75
CA GLY A 874 65.67 9.83 -9.48
C GLY A 874 66.11 10.80 -8.39
N LEU A 875 66.24 12.10 -8.70
CA LEU A 875 66.72 13.13 -7.77
C LEU A 875 65.61 14.07 -7.28
N ASN A 876 64.64 14.40 -8.14
CA ASN A 876 63.64 15.41 -7.87
C ASN A 876 62.33 14.79 -7.36
N ILE A 877 61.68 15.47 -6.41
CA ILE A 877 60.34 15.11 -5.95
C ILE A 877 59.34 15.30 -7.10
N ALA A 878 58.32 14.43 -7.18
CA ALA A 878 57.30 14.51 -8.20
C ALA A 878 56.49 15.83 -8.09
N ASP A 879 56.19 16.45 -9.24
CA ASP A 879 55.53 17.76 -9.27
C ASP A 879 54.15 17.75 -8.59
N TRP A 880 53.42 16.64 -8.72
CA TRP A 880 52.12 16.47 -8.07
C TRP A 880 52.24 16.52 -6.54
N LEU A 881 53.31 15.94 -5.98
CA LEU A 881 53.54 15.86 -4.53
C LEU A 881 53.94 17.22 -4.00
N GLN A 882 54.79 17.95 -4.72
CA GLN A 882 55.12 19.33 -4.37
C GLN A 882 53.90 20.24 -4.43
N CYS A 883 53.07 20.14 -5.49
CA CYS A 883 51.85 20.94 -5.60
C CYS A 883 50.87 20.62 -4.45
N LEU A 884 50.72 19.35 -4.10
CA LEU A 884 49.85 18.92 -3.01
C LEU A 884 50.37 19.40 -1.64
N ALA A 885 51.69 19.36 -1.41
CA ALA A 885 52.32 19.89 -0.20
C ALA A 885 52.09 21.41 -0.08
N THR A 886 52.42 22.18 -1.12
CA THR A 886 52.22 23.65 -1.13
C THR A 886 50.73 24.02 -0.96
N PHE A 887 49.83 23.25 -1.58
CA PHE A 887 48.39 23.43 -1.40
C PHE A 887 47.98 23.21 0.06
N TRP A 888 48.35 22.08 0.65
CA TRP A 888 47.96 21.76 2.02
C TRP A 888 48.56 22.73 3.03
N GLY A 889 49.83 23.11 2.87
CA GLY A 889 50.47 24.16 3.67
C GLY A 889 49.73 25.50 3.59
N SER A 890 49.32 25.91 2.38
CA SER A 890 48.52 27.13 2.16
C SER A 890 47.14 27.07 2.83
N VAL A 891 46.47 25.91 2.78
CA VAL A 891 45.18 25.69 3.47
C VAL A 891 45.38 25.80 4.98
N CYS A 892 46.36 25.09 5.54
CA CYS A 892 46.60 25.07 6.99
C CYS A 892 46.99 26.44 7.54
N LYS A 893 47.81 27.20 6.79
CA LYS A 893 48.17 28.58 7.13
C LYS A 893 46.95 29.49 7.20
N LYS A 894 46.00 29.31 6.28
CA LYS A 894 44.82 30.17 6.16
C LYS A 894 43.66 29.78 7.07
N TYR A 895 43.53 28.49 7.38
CA TYR A 895 42.45 27.92 8.18
C TYR A 895 43.02 27.19 9.41
N PRO A 896 43.36 27.91 10.50
CA PRO A 896 44.09 27.34 11.64
C PRO A 896 43.26 26.39 12.52
N LEU A 897 41.94 26.37 12.33
CA LEU A 897 41.01 25.49 13.07
C LEU A 897 40.88 24.10 12.43
N LEU A 898 41.67 23.81 11.41
CA LEU A 898 41.68 22.53 10.71
C LEU A 898 42.40 21.47 11.58
N GLU A 899 41.79 20.29 11.73
CA GLU A 899 42.44 19.18 12.44
C GLU A 899 43.58 18.61 11.57
N LEU A 900 44.73 18.31 12.18
CA LEU A 900 45.88 17.71 11.48
C LEU A 900 46.17 16.28 11.93
N ARG A 901 45.32 15.71 12.79
CA ARG A 901 45.59 14.42 13.44
C ARG A 901 45.63 13.29 12.43
N GLY A 902 44.74 13.31 11.45
CA GLY A 902 44.67 12.29 10.40
C GLY A 902 45.95 12.29 9.59
N LEU A 903 46.34 13.46 9.09
CA LEU A 903 47.55 13.61 8.27
C LEU A 903 48.82 13.28 9.05
N LEU A 904 48.97 13.77 10.28
CA LEU A 904 50.14 13.47 11.11
C LEU A 904 50.23 11.98 11.44
N SER A 905 49.10 11.32 11.72
CA SER A 905 49.06 9.88 11.93
C SER A 905 49.49 9.12 10.66
N TYR A 906 49.05 9.57 9.49
CA TYR A 906 49.49 9.01 8.20
C TYR A 906 51.01 9.15 8.02
N VAL A 907 51.56 10.36 8.16
CA VAL A 907 53.01 10.60 8.00
C VAL A 907 53.82 9.76 8.98
N VAL A 908 53.41 9.68 10.25
CA VAL A 908 54.09 8.85 11.26
C VAL A 908 54.08 7.37 10.87
N ASN A 909 52.96 6.85 10.37
CA ASN A 909 52.88 5.45 9.94
C ASN A 909 53.77 5.17 8.72
N ARG A 910 53.87 6.11 7.79
CA ARG A 910 54.71 6.00 6.58
C ARG A 910 56.20 6.05 6.93
N LEU A 911 56.57 6.88 7.90
CA LEU A 911 57.92 6.90 8.49
C LEU A 911 58.28 5.57 9.17
N HIS A 912 57.37 4.98 9.95
CA HIS A 912 57.57 3.64 10.52
C HIS A 912 57.71 2.58 9.42
N GLY A 913 57.06 2.77 8.27
CA GLY A 913 57.20 1.93 7.07
C GLY A 913 58.49 2.15 6.28
N GLY A 914 59.35 3.09 6.68
CA GLY A 914 60.61 3.40 5.99
C GLY A 914 60.48 4.33 4.78
N GLU A 915 59.32 4.93 4.55
CA GLU A 915 59.06 5.86 3.45
C GLU A 915 59.14 7.31 3.93
N ALA A 916 60.23 8.01 3.60
CA ALA A 916 60.49 9.37 4.10
C ALA A 916 60.16 10.48 3.09
N VAL A 917 59.86 10.17 1.83
CA VAL A 917 59.64 11.18 0.77
C VAL A 917 58.46 12.11 1.09
N GLU A 918 57.47 11.62 1.82
CA GLU A 918 56.29 12.38 2.24
C GLU A 918 56.59 13.41 3.36
N LEU A 919 57.80 13.43 3.94
CA LEU A 919 58.22 14.48 4.88
C LEU A 919 58.21 15.88 4.26
N VAL A 920 58.24 15.98 2.93
CA VAL A 920 58.04 17.24 2.19
C VAL A 920 56.75 17.94 2.62
N LEU A 921 55.68 17.21 2.95
CA LEU A 921 54.46 17.82 3.50
C LEU A 921 54.70 18.48 4.84
N LEU A 922 55.45 17.83 5.72
CA LEU A 922 55.74 18.37 7.05
C LEU A 922 56.68 19.57 6.95
N GLN A 923 57.69 19.50 6.07
CA GLN A 923 58.58 20.62 5.78
C GLN A 923 57.81 21.85 5.31
N GLU A 924 57.00 21.71 4.25
CA GLU A 924 56.21 22.83 3.71
C GLU A 924 55.21 23.37 4.75
N LEU A 925 54.62 22.49 5.57
CA LEU A 925 53.72 22.91 6.64
C LEU A 925 54.46 23.73 7.71
N MET A 926 55.68 23.35 8.08
CA MET A 926 56.53 24.11 9.00
C MET A 926 56.96 25.46 8.40
N GLU A 927 57.39 25.48 7.14
CA GLU A 927 57.77 26.70 6.43
C GLU A 927 56.58 27.69 6.36
N GLN A 928 55.40 27.21 5.94
CA GLN A 928 54.22 28.05 5.74
C GLN A 928 53.57 28.53 7.06
N MET A 929 53.46 27.65 8.05
CA MET A 929 52.77 27.94 9.31
C MET A 929 53.66 28.57 10.37
N ALA A 930 54.91 28.11 10.51
CA ALA A 930 55.84 28.60 11.51
C ALA A 930 56.81 29.66 10.97
N GLY A 931 56.89 29.84 9.65
CA GLY A 931 57.82 30.79 9.03
C GLY A 931 59.28 30.37 9.20
N ILE A 932 59.55 29.08 9.44
CA ILE A 932 60.90 28.55 9.61
C ILE A 932 61.48 28.35 8.21
N GLU A 933 62.03 29.42 7.64
CA GLU A 933 62.72 29.37 6.34
C GLU A 933 64.13 28.83 6.53
N THR A 934 64.44 27.68 5.93
CA THR A 934 65.82 27.18 5.83
C THR A 934 66.57 27.98 4.78
N SER A 935 67.30 29.02 5.22
CA SER A 935 68.19 29.78 4.35
C SER A 935 69.56 29.12 4.23
N GLU A 936 69.86 28.50 3.09
CA GLU A 936 71.16 27.87 2.82
C GLU A 936 72.25 28.88 2.38
N ASN A 937 71.84 30.03 1.83
CA ASN A 937 72.73 31.05 1.27
C ASN A 937 72.62 32.38 2.03
N LEU A 938 72.98 32.37 3.31
CA LEU A 938 73.06 33.60 4.12
C LEU A 938 74.37 34.33 3.81
N THR A 939 74.29 35.64 3.56
CA THR A 939 75.51 36.46 3.53
C THR A 939 76.12 36.57 4.92
N GLU A 940 77.43 36.85 5.00
CA GLU A 940 78.14 36.98 6.28
C GLU A 940 77.49 38.07 7.17
N GLU A 941 77.02 39.16 6.57
CA GLU A 941 76.24 40.21 7.24
C GLU A 941 74.89 39.72 7.79
N GLN A 942 74.18 38.85 7.06
CA GLN A 942 72.91 38.25 7.52
C GLN A 942 73.15 37.24 8.65
N LEU A 943 74.27 36.52 8.60
CA LEU A 943 74.71 35.58 9.63
C LEU A 943 75.06 36.30 10.93
N GLU A 944 75.81 37.41 10.86
CA GLU A 944 76.07 38.28 12.02
C GLU A 944 74.80 38.89 12.59
N ALA A 945 73.87 39.35 11.73
CA ALA A 945 72.59 39.90 12.17
C ALA A 945 71.70 38.87 12.89
N LEU A 946 71.74 37.59 12.47
CA LEU A 946 71.03 36.48 13.12
C LEU A 946 71.70 35.99 14.41
N ALA A 947 73.01 36.23 14.57
CA ALA A 947 73.79 35.83 15.75
C ALA A 947 73.71 36.84 16.91
N GLY A 948 73.11 38.02 16.71
CA GLY A 948 72.95 39.03 17.74
C GLY A 948 71.95 38.62 18.83
N GLU A 949 72.37 38.66 20.10
CA GLU A 949 71.47 38.49 21.25
C GLU A 949 70.45 39.64 21.33
N THR A 950 69.18 39.30 21.60
CA THR A 950 68.09 40.27 21.74
C THR A 950 68.29 41.13 22.99
N ARG A 951 68.30 42.46 22.80
CA ARG A 951 68.36 43.45 23.89
C ARG A 951 67.00 43.74 24.50
#